data_AF-A0AA47LZ33-F1
#
_entry.id   AF-A0AA47LZ33-F1
#
_cell.length_a   1.000
_cell.length_b   1.000
_cell.length_c   1.000
_cell.angle_alpha   90.00
_cell.angle_beta   90.00
_cell.angle_gamma   90.00
#
_symmetry.space_group_name_H-M   'P 1'
#
loop_
_entity.id
_entity.type
_entity.pdbx_description
1 polymer ?
#
loop_
_entity_poly.entity_id
_entity_poly.type
_entity_poly.pdbx_seq_one_letter_code
_entity_poly.pdbx_strand_id
1 'polypeptide(L)'
;MYHTSGSWDYTIRVWDTRDGTCLDTVYDHGADVYGLTCHPAEPPVHHGQLQPDSTVRLWSLTPPLISPLLLNISQRAGPGTASWGTLDVKVNFCHTDRAMVPGSPPLLLWESVPDIKQELDKLTSDARVKKLRWFSDCFSPPGGSNNLWDLVSVINGQDDSLLPPSYSKGVMHMKHLLRFKTMPRRLTIVKMSKFGGGIGAPSKEERLKEAADIHLRLGQIQRYCELMVELGQWDKALSVAPGVSMKYWKKLMQRRADQLMAEDNDDAIPYCIATGDVKKLVNFFSGRGQLKEALLVAQGACEGNLHAPQSSVNNHSNAVDNRQQYQRVCTELAEWYFQDGCCVLAACCHLAVDNIELALSSLIRGNELELAVCVGDVLGEAAKKSTAYCLELLARKYMTARTWELSANLLHMIPDNELLLSKLCAFYPGNPVENNSLHERCGLPLLEDCKSLAEESMSEGQLFSAVKFYLLSDEPENALSIGLQHVKEQLSGSDWTVDSVHPILDLLSYIRTDRLVMVKMTEARSELLILCGYIGALLAIRRQYSSIVSALYEYTSQLLKRREVCVPLRIEQLSAELDAWRTCAYTNSSPPSEDQRQEFKCLDNRICPTELASVALLGPDYVTGSSLPSHSDVQLSCFTGHTIQGPVFLLEDGKSAISLNDALMWAKVNPFSPLGTGVRINPF
;
A
#
# COMPACT_ATOMS: atom_id res chain seq x y z
N MET A 1 -39.36 -53.46 2.89
CA MET A 1 -39.81 -52.44 1.92
C MET A 1 -40.62 -53.23 0.92
N TYR A 2 -41.80 -52.76 0.52
CA TYR A 2 -42.72 -53.61 -0.23
C TYR A 2 -42.62 -53.32 -1.73
N HIS A 3 -42.67 -54.36 -2.54
CA HIS A 3 -42.72 -54.26 -3.99
C HIS A 3 -43.96 -54.97 -4.51
N THR A 4 -44.63 -54.39 -5.49
CA THR A 4 -45.84 -54.95 -6.10
C THR A 4 -45.59 -55.22 -7.57
N SER A 5 -46.01 -56.40 -8.02
CA SER A 5 -45.86 -56.85 -9.41
C SER A 5 -47.19 -57.38 -9.95
N GLY A 6 -47.50 -57.07 -11.20
CA GLY A 6 -48.67 -57.58 -11.91
C GLY A 6 -48.23 -58.56 -12.98
N SER A 7 -49.06 -59.57 -13.24
CA SER A 7 -48.72 -60.68 -14.13
C SER A 7 -49.87 -60.99 -15.10
N TRP A 8 -49.53 -61.69 -16.18
CA TRP A 8 -50.49 -62.23 -17.16
C TRP A 8 -51.18 -63.51 -16.66
N ASP A 9 -50.88 -63.97 -15.45
CA ASP A 9 -51.62 -65.04 -14.77
C ASP A 9 -52.82 -64.51 -13.97
N TYR A 10 -53.23 -63.26 -14.25
CA TYR A 10 -54.30 -62.52 -13.58
C TYR A 10 -54.01 -62.16 -12.11
N THR A 11 -52.80 -62.40 -11.62
CA THR A 11 -52.45 -62.13 -10.23
C THR A 11 -51.67 -60.84 -10.06
N ILE A 12 -51.90 -60.19 -8.91
CA ILE A 12 -51.02 -59.14 -8.39
C ILE A 12 -50.36 -59.69 -7.14
N ARG A 13 -49.03 -59.64 -7.10
CA ARG A 13 -48.22 -60.16 -5.98
C ARG A 13 -47.56 -59.02 -5.23
N VAL A 14 -47.54 -59.14 -3.90
CA VAL A 14 -46.84 -58.23 -3.00
C VAL A 14 -45.65 -58.98 -2.41
N TRP A 15 -44.48 -58.35 -2.47
CA TRP A 15 -43.20 -58.93 -2.06
C TRP A 15 -42.58 -58.09 -0.94
N ASP A 16 -41.96 -58.74 0.04
CA ASP A 16 -40.97 -58.06 0.88
C ASP A 16 -39.64 -58.03 0.13
N THR A 17 -39.17 -56.83 -0.21
CA THR A 17 -37.90 -56.66 -0.93
C THR A 17 -36.68 -57.00 -0.06
N ARG A 18 -36.82 -57.15 1.26
CA ARG A 18 -35.70 -57.50 2.14
C ARG A 18 -35.27 -58.95 1.94
N ASP A 19 -36.25 -59.84 1.92
CA ASP A 19 -36.00 -61.29 1.93
C ASP A 19 -36.55 -61.99 0.66
N GLY A 20 -37.18 -61.25 -0.24
CA GLY A 20 -37.74 -61.74 -1.50
C GLY A 20 -38.98 -62.63 -1.31
N THR A 21 -39.58 -62.63 -0.12
CA THR A 21 -40.74 -63.46 0.19
C THR A 21 -42.01 -62.84 -0.39
N CYS A 22 -42.82 -63.68 -1.06
CA CYS A 22 -44.15 -63.28 -1.49
C CYS A 22 -45.05 -63.20 -0.25
N LEU A 23 -45.46 -61.99 0.11
CA LEU A 23 -46.29 -61.73 1.28
C LEU A 23 -47.75 -62.04 0.99
N ASP A 24 -48.23 -61.72 -0.21
CA ASP A 24 -49.61 -61.97 -0.61
C ASP A 24 -49.77 -62.09 -2.13
N THR A 25 -50.82 -62.79 -2.56
CA THR A 25 -51.22 -62.92 -3.97
C THR A 25 -52.71 -62.60 -4.09
N VAL A 26 -53.02 -61.52 -4.79
CA VAL A 26 -54.38 -61.02 -5.03
C VAL A 26 -54.90 -61.61 -6.34
N TYR A 27 -56.06 -62.28 -6.25
CA TYR A 27 -56.71 -62.99 -7.36
C TYR A 27 -57.99 -62.31 -7.87
N ASP A 28 -58.16 -61.02 -7.55
CA ASP A 28 -59.41 -60.30 -7.83
C ASP A 28 -59.58 -59.89 -9.30
N HIS A 29 -58.53 -60.02 -10.12
CA HIS A 29 -58.60 -59.74 -11.55
C HIS A 29 -58.96 -60.99 -12.34
N GLY A 30 -59.89 -60.86 -13.28
CA GLY A 30 -60.28 -61.92 -14.20
C GLY A 30 -59.55 -61.89 -15.55
N ALA A 31 -58.55 -61.02 -15.70
CA ALA A 31 -57.80 -60.77 -16.94
C ALA A 31 -56.39 -60.20 -16.64
N ASP A 32 -55.53 -60.14 -17.67
CA ASP A 32 -54.11 -59.76 -17.56
C ASP A 32 -53.91 -58.34 -16.99
N VAL A 33 -52.89 -58.17 -16.15
CA VAL A 33 -52.51 -56.88 -15.56
C VAL A 33 -51.38 -56.25 -16.37
N TYR A 34 -51.62 -55.11 -17.05
CA TYR A 34 -50.55 -54.44 -17.83
C TYR A 34 -50.01 -53.16 -17.19
N GLY A 35 -50.63 -52.65 -16.12
CA GLY A 35 -50.17 -51.42 -15.49
C GLY A 35 -50.41 -51.39 -13.99
N LEU A 36 -49.37 -51.03 -13.24
CA LEU A 36 -49.40 -50.76 -11.79
C LEU A 36 -48.66 -49.45 -11.50
N THR A 37 -49.21 -48.61 -10.62
CA THR A 37 -48.60 -47.34 -10.17
C THR A 37 -48.85 -47.11 -8.67
N CYS A 38 -48.11 -46.22 -8.03
CA CYS A 38 -48.27 -45.85 -6.61
C CYS A 38 -48.41 -44.35 -6.40
N HIS A 39 -49.09 -43.93 -5.32
CA HIS A 39 -49.21 -42.52 -4.95
C HIS A 39 -47.91 -42.02 -4.27
N PRO A 40 -47.35 -40.86 -4.66
CA PRO A 40 -46.03 -40.44 -4.19
C PRO A 40 -45.99 -39.82 -2.78
N ALA A 41 -47.12 -39.41 -2.18
CA ALA A 41 -47.14 -38.70 -0.89
C ALA A 41 -47.68 -39.53 0.30
N GLU A 42 -48.37 -40.64 0.06
CA GLU A 42 -48.84 -41.55 1.12
C GLU A 42 -48.54 -43.00 0.69
N PRO A 43 -47.62 -43.72 1.38
CA PRO A 43 -46.99 -44.93 0.84
C PRO A 43 -47.85 -46.20 0.66
N PRO A 44 -49.08 -46.39 1.21
CA PRO A 44 -49.74 -47.67 1.05
C PRO A 44 -50.68 -47.76 -0.15
N VAL A 45 -50.79 -46.72 -1.01
CA VAL A 45 -51.81 -46.69 -2.07
C VAL A 45 -51.24 -47.02 -3.46
N HIS A 46 -51.70 -48.14 -4.02
CA HIS A 46 -51.36 -48.60 -5.37
C HIS A 46 -52.60 -48.61 -6.28
N HIS A 47 -52.42 -48.35 -7.58
CA HIS A 47 -53.49 -48.38 -8.57
C HIS A 47 -53.08 -49.24 -9.76
N GLY A 48 -54.02 -50.00 -10.31
CA GLY A 48 -53.80 -50.83 -11.49
C GLY A 48 -54.96 -50.69 -12.47
N GLN A 49 -54.64 -50.65 -13.76
CA GLN A 49 -55.60 -50.50 -14.84
C GLN A 49 -55.48 -51.66 -15.81
N LEU A 50 -56.60 -52.28 -16.22
CA LEU A 50 -56.75 -52.69 -17.62
C LEU A 50 -58.18 -52.99 -18.14
N GLN A 51 -58.24 -53.40 -19.41
CA GLN A 51 -59.29 -53.16 -20.40
C GLN A 51 -59.61 -54.41 -21.25
N PRO A 52 -60.04 -55.51 -20.60
CA PRO A 52 -61.26 -56.14 -21.11
C PRO A 52 -62.47 -55.88 -20.19
N ASP A 53 -62.24 -55.53 -18.93
CA ASP A 53 -63.29 -55.22 -17.95
C ASP A 53 -63.52 -53.71 -17.73
N SER A 54 -62.66 -52.85 -18.30
CA SER A 54 -62.70 -51.38 -18.24
C SER A 54 -62.61 -50.78 -16.83
N THR A 55 -62.06 -51.51 -15.86
CA THR A 55 -62.04 -51.08 -14.46
C THR A 55 -60.65 -50.66 -13.98
N VAL A 56 -60.59 -49.56 -13.21
CA VAL A 56 -59.42 -49.18 -12.43
C VAL A 56 -59.71 -49.53 -10.97
N ARG A 57 -58.81 -50.29 -10.35
CA ARG A 57 -58.95 -50.72 -8.95
C ARG A 57 -57.84 -50.12 -8.10
N LEU A 58 -58.20 -49.77 -6.87
CA LEU A 58 -57.33 -49.13 -5.88
C LEU A 58 -57.13 -50.09 -4.72
N TRP A 59 -55.89 -50.23 -4.25
CA TRP A 59 -55.56 -51.06 -3.09
C TRP A 59 -54.79 -50.25 -2.06
N SER A 60 -55.06 -50.55 -0.79
CA SER A 60 -54.27 -50.08 0.36
C SER A 60 -53.51 -51.26 0.97
N LEU A 61 -52.22 -51.06 1.26
CA LEU A 61 -51.39 -52.03 1.98
C LEU A 61 -51.41 -51.74 3.49
N THR A 62 -52.45 -52.23 4.18
CA THR A 62 -52.52 -52.24 5.66
C THR A 62 -52.94 -53.63 6.12
N PRO A 63 -52.25 -54.28 7.08
CA PRO A 63 -52.67 -55.59 7.57
C PRO A 63 -53.86 -55.49 8.55
N PRO A 64 -54.84 -56.43 8.56
CA PRO A 64 -55.04 -57.59 7.68
C PRO A 64 -56.27 -57.45 6.75
N LEU A 65 -56.16 -57.97 5.52
CA LEU A 65 -57.18 -58.15 4.47
C LEU A 65 -57.30 -57.00 3.43
N ILE A 66 -56.69 -57.24 2.27
CA ILE A 66 -56.86 -56.48 1.03
C ILE A 66 -58.24 -56.86 0.44
N SER A 67 -59.10 -55.88 0.16
CA SER A 67 -60.41 -56.09 -0.48
C SER A 67 -60.58 -55.21 -1.73
N PRO A 68 -61.24 -55.70 -2.80
CA PRO A 68 -61.36 -54.97 -4.06
C PRO A 68 -62.52 -53.95 -4.06
N LEU A 69 -62.28 -52.79 -4.67
CA LEU A 69 -63.21 -51.65 -4.77
C LEU A 69 -63.36 -51.24 -6.26
N LEU A 70 -64.59 -51.01 -6.76
CA LEU A 70 -64.87 -50.59 -8.14
C LEU A 70 -65.51 -49.19 -8.19
N LEU A 71 -64.92 -48.27 -8.95
CA LEU A 71 -65.47 -46.94 -9.24
C LEU A 71 -65.90 -46.86 -10.72
N ASN A 72 -67.18 -46.66 -10.97
CA ASN A 72 -67.71 -46.40 -12.31
C ASN A 72 -68.04 -44.91 -12.47
N ILE A 73 -67.30 -44.21 -13.33
CA ILE A 73 -67.71 -42.90 -13.86
C ILE A 73 -68.41 -43.18 -15.21
N SER A 74 -69.72 -43.46 -15.17
CA SER A 74 -70.49 -43.67 -16.40
C SER A 74 -71.14 -42.36 -16.86
N GLN A 75 -70.80 -41.93 -18.07
CA GLN A 75 -71.53 -40.89 -18.80
C GLN A 75 -72.75 -41.55 -19.46
N ARG A 76 -73.98 -41.22 -19.03
CA ARG A 76 -75.19 -41.70 -19.70
C ARG A 76 -75.71 -40.63 -20.67
N ALA A 77 -75.44 -40.80 -21.96
CA ALA A 77 -76.21 -40.11 -23.00
C ALA A 77 -77.56 -40.82 -23.16
N GLY A 78 -78.64 -40.20 -22.68
CA GLY A 78 -80.01 -40.57 -23.05
C GLY A 78 -80.43 -39.83 -24.33
N PRO A 79 -81.24 -40.42 -25.21
CA PRO A 79 -81.65 -39.78 -26.45
C PRO A 79 -82.68 -38.68 -26.15
N GLY A 80 -82.37 -37.46 -26.59
CA GLY A 80 -83.31 -36.35 -26.64
C GLY A 80 -83.41 -35.53 -25.36
N THR A 81 -82.52 -34.56 -25.20
CA THR A 81 -82.84 -33.13 -25.00
C THR A 81 -81.52 -32.38 -24.73
N ALA A 82 -81.27 -31.33 -25.50
CA ALA A 82 -80.08 -30.49 -25.36
C ALA A 82 -80.20 -29.62 -24.09
N SER A 83 -79.75 -30.16 -22.97
CA SER A 83 -79.21 -29.39 -21.86
C SER A 83 -78.03 -30.18 -21.31
N TRP A 84 -76.87 -29.54 -21.18
CA TRP A 84 -75.69 -30.13 -20.56
C TRP A 84 -75.98 -30.26 -19.06
N GLY A 85 -76.75 -31.30 -18.73
CA GLY A 85 -77.29 -31.59 -17.42
C GLY A 85 -76.20 -32.09 -16.49
N THR A 86 -76.16 -31.45 -15.32
CA THR A 86 -75.65 -31.90 -14.02
C THR A 86 -74.88 -33.21 -14.03
N LEU A 87 -73.55 -33.10 -13.85
CA LEU A 87 -72.70 -34.22 -13.46
C LEU A 87 -73.14 -34.67 -12.05
N ASP A 88 -74.15 -35.54 -11.98
CA ASP A 88 -74.62 -36.14 -10.73
C ASP A 88 -73.65 -37.25 -10.31
N VAL A 89 -72.76 -36.92 -9.38
CA VAL A 89 -71.93 -37.90 -8.68
C VAL A 89 -72.82 -38.59 -7.64
N LYS A 90 -73.36 -39.76 -7.96
CA LYS A 90 -74.23 -40.54 -7.07
C LYS A 90 -73.44 -41.68 -6.40
N VAL A 91 -73.36 -41.66 -5.07
CA VAL A 91 -72.75 -42.72 -4.25
C VAL A 91 -73.87 -43.42 -3.48
N ASN A 92 -74.11 -44.71 -3.70
CA ASN A 92 -75.17 -45.50 -3.03
C ASN A 92 -74.58 -46.59 -2.11
N PHE A 93 -75.22 -46.87 -0.97
CA PHE A 93 -74.77 -47.82 0.08
C PHE A 93 -75.87 -48.87 0.40
N CYS A 94 -75.53 -50.16 0.66
CA CYS A 94 -76.49 -51.21 1.10
C CYS A 94 -75.85 -52.26 2.06
N HIS A 95 -76.65 -52.80 3.00
CA HIS A 95 -76.27 -53.73 4.10
C HIS A 95 -76.06 -55.20 3.70
N THR A 96 -75.44 -55.97 4.60
CA THR A 96 -74.52 -57.11 4.40
C THR A 96 -75.05 -58.53 4.12
N ASP A 97 -76.35 -58.82 4.12
CA ASP A 97 -76.80 -60.24 4.22
C ASP A 97 -77.11 -60.96 2.88
N ARG A 98 -76.68 -60.46 1.72
CA ARG A 98 -76.99 -61.09 0.40
C ARG A 98 -75.82 -61.22 -0.59
N ALA A 99 -74.56 -61.12 -0.15
CA ALA A 99 -73.39 -60.98 -1.05
C ALA A 99 -72.80 -62.28 -1.64
N MET A 100 -73.48 -63.43 -1.63
CA MET A 100 -72.90 -64.71 -2.09
C MET A 100 -73.72 -65.45 -3.16
N VAL A 101 -74.05 -64.81 -4.28
CA VAL A 101 -74.56 -65.49 -5.50
C VAL A 101 -73.84 -64.96 -6.75
N PRO A 102 -73.45 -65.81 -7.73
CA PRO A 102 -72.82 -65.35 -8.97
C PRO A 102 -73.76 -64.45 -9.79
N GLY A 103 -73.31 -63.25 -10.14
CA GLY A 103 -74.05 -62.29 -10.98
C GLY A 103 -74.63 -61.07 -10.27
N SER A 104 -74.38 -60.86 -8.97
CA SER A 104 -74.74 -59.62 -8.27
C SER A 104 -73.59 -58.58 -8.34
N PRO A 105 -73.90 -57.26 -8.41
CA PRO A 105 -72.87 -56.22 -8.42
C PRO A 105 -72.18 -56.16 -7.04
N PRO A 106 -70.83 -56.05 -7.00
CA PRO A 106 -70.09 -56.10 -5.74
C PRO A 106 -70.39 -54.86 -4.88
N LEU A 107 -70.66 -55.12 -3.59
CA LEU A 107 -70.93 -54.13 -2.54
C LEU A 107 -69.66 -53.87 -1.72
N LEU A 108 -69.54 -52.65 -1.20
CA LEU A 108 -68.31 -52.07 -0.65
C LEU A 108 -68.53 -51.60 0.79
N LEU A 109 -67.58 -51.89 1.68
CA LEU A 109 -67.49 -51.32 3.02
C LEU A 109 -66.11 -50.70 3.21
N TRP A 110 -66.09 -49.42 3.59
CA TRP A 110 -64.91 -48.63 3.96
C TRP A 110 -65.12 -48.15 5.40
N GLU A 111 -64.12 -48.28 6.27
CA GLU A 111 -64.22 -47.82 7.68
C GLU A 111 -63.86 -46.34 7.88
N SER A 112 -63.40 -45.63 6.85
CA SER A 112 -63.12 -44.17 6.91
C SER A 112 -64.18 -43.32 6.18
N VAL A 113 -65.40 -43.86 5.95
CA VAL A 113 -66.54 -43.11 5.38
C VAL A 113 -67.05 -41.98 6.31
N PRO A 114 -67.02 -42.10 7.66
CA PRO A 114 -67.59 -41.07 8.53
C PRO A 114 -66.94 -39.68 8.35
N ASP A 115 -65.61 -39.63 8.19
CA ASP A 115 -64.86 -38.36 8.10
C ASP A 115 -65.11 -37.62 6.77
N ILE A 116 -65.31 -38.37 5.68
CA ILE A 116 -65.59 -37.81 4.35
C ILE A 116 -66.98 -37.16 4.33
N LYS A 117 -67.97 -37.79 4.96
CA LYS A 117 -69.32 -37.21 5.08
C LYS A 117 -69.30 -35.97 5.97
N GLN A 118 -68.55 -35.99 7.07
CA GLN A 118 -68.48 -34.89 8.01
C GLN A 118 -67.81 -33.63 7.41
N GLU A 119 -66.80 -33.78 6.54
CA GLU A 119 -66.16 -32.66 5.84
C GLU A 119 -66.98 -32.15 4.65
N LEU A 120 -67.68 -33.04 3.92
CA LEU A 120 -68.54 -32.64 2.81
C LEU A 120 -69.82 -31.92 3.28
N ASP A 121 -70.37 -32.32 4.43
CA ASP A 121 -71.55 -31.71 5.06
C ASP A 121 -71.23 -30.36 5.74
N LYS A 122 -69.97 -30.09 6.09
CA LYS A 122 -69.52 -28.76 6.58
C LYS A 122 -69.46 -27.69 5.48
N LEU A 123 -69.43 -28.08 4.20
CA LEU A 123 -69.22 -27.17 3.06
C LEU A 123 -70.55 -26.80 2.37
N THR A 124 -71.48 -26.21 3.11
CA THR A 124 -72.88 -26.01 2.67
C THR A 124 -73.17 -24.75 1.85
N SER A 125 -72.27 -23.76 1.76
CA SER A 125 -72.61 -22.47 1.13
C SER A 125 -72.05 -22.23 -0.27
N ASP A 126 -71.11 -23.05 -0.77
CA ASP A 126 -70.59 -22.90 -2.15
C ASP A 126 -70.10 -24.26 -2.69
N ALA A 127 -71.05 -25.19 -2.76
CA ALA A 127 -70.77 -26.62 -2.81
C ALA A 127 -70.04 -27.08 -4.07
N ARG A 128 -70.10 -26.34 -5.19
CA ARG A 128 -69.54 -26.84 -6.46
C ARG A 128 -68.04 -26.55 -6.59
N VAL A 129 -67.61 -25.32 -6.37
CA VAL A 129 -66.21 -24.89 -6.55
C VAL A 129 -65.33 -25.49 -5.47
N LYS A 130 -65.79 -25.55 -4.21
CA LYS A 130 -65.03 -26.17 -3.11
C LYS A 130 -64.88 -27.68 -3.27
N LYS A 131 -65.93 -28.37 -3.75
CA LYS A 131 -65.86 -29.80 -4.08
C LYS A 131 -64.93 -30.07 -5.26
N LEU A 132 -64.95 -29.22 -6.29
CA LEU A 132 -64.03 -29.33 -7.43
C LEU A 132 -62.58 -29.01 -7.07
N ARG A 133 -62.35 -28.04 -6.16
CA ARG A 133 -61.02 -27.74 -5.62
C ARG A 133 -60.46 -28.92 -4.83
N TRP A 134 -61.23 -29.45 -3.89
CA TRP A 134 -60.82 -30.63 -3.11
C TRP A 134 -60.60 -31.87 -3.99
N PHE A 135 -61.50 -32.11 -4.95
CA PHE A 135 -61.33 -33.17 -5.96
C PHE A 135 -60.03 -32.97 -6.77
N SER A 136 -59.76 -31.75 -7.23
CA SER A 136 -58.51 -31.43 -7.93
C SER A 136 -57.30 -31.67 -7.04
N ASP A 137 -57.34 -31.27 -5.76
CA ASP A 137 -56.21 -31.41 -4.86
C ASP A 137 -55.92 -32.87 -4.48
N CYS A 138 -56.95 -33.73 -4.46
CA CYS A 138 -56.79 -35.17 -4.20
C CYS A 138 -56.36 -35.98 -5.43
N PHE A 139 -56.74 -35.57 -6.64
CA PHE A 139 -56.57 -36.38 -7.86
C PHE A 139 -55.61 -35.78 -8.91
N SER A 140 -55.12 -34.55 -8.72
CA SER A 140 -54.11 -33.96 -9.62
C SER A 140 -52.69 -34.14 -9.07
N PRO A 141 -51.67 -34.29 -9.95
CA PRO A 141 -50.29 -34.40 -9.51
C PRO A 141 -49.85 -33.14 -8.74
N PRO A 142 -48.96 -33.27 -7.73
CA PRO A 142 -48.53 -32.15 -6.89
C PRO A 142 -47.65 -31.18 -7.68
N GLY A 143 -48.28 -30.26 -8.42
CA GLY A 143 -47.56 -29.41 -9.38
C GLY A 143 -48.22 -28.10 -9.76
N GLY A 144 -49.27 -27.64 -9.05
CA GLY A 144 -49.81 -26.29 -9.26
C GLY A 144 -51.33 -26.10 -9.16
N SER A 145 -52.11 -27.13 -8.82
CA SER A 145 -53.58 -27.02 -8.64
C SER A 145 -53.97 -25.88 -7.70
N ASN A 146 -53.27 -25.77 -6.57
CA ASN A 146 -53.48 -24.72 -5.58
C ASN A 146 -53.28 -23.31 -6.15
N ASN A 147 -52.19 -23.08 -6.90
CA ASN A 147 -51.92 -21.77 -7.48
C ASN A 147 -52.91 -21.40 -8.60
N LEU A 148 -53.39 -22.40 -9.36
CA LEU A 148 -54.48 -22.21 -10.34
C LEU A 148 -55.78 -21.79 -9.65
N TRP A 149 -56.18 -22.50 -8.59
CA TRP A 149 -57.38 -22.15 -7.84
C TRP A 149 -57.28 -20.79 -7.16
N ASP A 150 -56.11 -20.42 -6.66
CA ASP A 150 -55.88 -19.08 -6.10
C ASP A 150 -55.99 -17.98 -7.17
N LEU A 151 -55.50 -18.22 -8.39
CA LEU A 151 -55.68 -17.30 -9.52
C LEU A 151 -57.14 -17.18 -9.95
N VAL A 152 -57.89 -18.30 -9.97
CA VAL A 152 -59.33 -18.31 -10.26
C VAL A 152 -60.10 -17.53 -9.20
N SER A 153 -59.73 -17.66 -7.92
CA SER A 153 -60.29 -16.86 -6.83
C SER A 153 -60.06 -15.36 -7.02
N VAL A 154 -58.86 -14.95 -7.48
CA VAL A 154 -58.54 -13.54 -7.78
C VAL A 154 -59.34 -13.01 -8.98
N ILE A 155 -59.52 -13.82 -10.02
CA ILE A 155 -60.31 -13.43 -11.22
C ILE A 155 -61.79 -13.28 -10.87
N ASN A 156 -62.32 -14.14 -10.00
CA ASN A 156 -63.71 -14.08 -9.52
C ASN A 156 -63.97 -12.97 -8.48
N GLY A 157 -62.96 -12.14 -8.17
CA GLY A 157 -63.13 -10.95 -7.33
C GLY A 157 -63.28 -11.21 -5.83
N GLN A 158 -62.78 -12.34 -5.32
CA GLN A 158 -62.72 -12.59 -3.88
C GLN A 158 -61.76 -11.62 -3.18
N ASP A 159 -61.98 -11.38 -1.88
CA ASP A 159 -61.15 -10.48 -1.08
C ASP A 159 -59.67 -10.90 -1.05
N ASP A 160 -58.77 -9.99 -1.42
CA ASP A 160 -57.32 -10.22 -1.52
C ASP A 160 -56.69 -10.66 -0.18
N SER A 161 -57.37 -10.46 0.96
CA SER A 161 -56.94 -10.86 2.31
C SER A 161 -57.10 -12.35 2.60
N LEU A 162 -57.90 -13.06 1.80
CA LEU A 162 -58.15 -14.50 1.93
C LEU A 162 -57.13 -15.36 1.17
N LEU A 163 -56.18 -14.73 0.47
CA LEU A 163 -55.15 -15.43 -0.29
C LEU A 163 -54.06 -16.00 0.64
N PRO A 164 -53.65 -17.26 0.43
CA PRO A 164 -52.61 -17.87 1.25
C PRO A 164 -51.24 -17.20 1.00
N PRO A 165 -50.33 -17.21 1.99
CA PRO A 165 -49.00 -16.60 1.86
C PRO A 165 -48.16 -17.23 0.74
N SER A 166 -48.43 -18.49 0.40
CA SER A 166 -47.84 -19.20 -0.74
C SER A 166 -48.21 -18.61 -2.11
N TYR A 167 -49.28 -17.82 -2.23
CA TYR A 167 -49.70 -17.18 -3.50
C TYR A 167 -48.60 -16.29 -4.08
N SER A 168 -47.87 -15.56 -3.23
CA SER A 168 -46.73 -14.72 -3.63
C SER A 168 -45.53 -15.49 -4.17
N LYS A 169 -45.44 -16.79 -3.89
CA LYS A 169 -44.38 -17.69 -4.37
C LYS A 169 -44.75 -18.39 -5.68
N GLY A 170 -46.01 -18.34 -6.11
CA GLY A 170 -46.52 -18.93 -7.34
C GLY A 170 -46.75 -17.91 -8.47
N VAL A 171 -47.45 -18.32 -9.54
CA VAL A 171 -47.88 -17.41 -10.61
C VAL A 171 -48.96 -16.48 -10.06
N MET A 172 -48.77 -15.17 -10.23
CA MET A 172 -49.68 -14.13 -9.73
C MET A 172 -50.45 -13.44 -10.85
N HIS A 173 -51.68 -13.03 -10.54
CA HIS A 173 -52.50 -12.23 -11.43
C HIS A 173 -51.95 -10.79 -11.62
N MET A 174 -52.10 -10.23 -12.82
CA MET A 174 -51.52 -8.94 -13.22
C MET A 174 -51.95 -7.76 -12.31
N LYS A 175 -53.17 -7.80 -11.77
CA LYS A 175 -53.70 -6.84 -10.77
C LYS A 175 -52.81 -6.75 -9.51
N HIS A 176 -52.24 -7.87 -9.07
CA HIS A 176 -51.46 -7.96 -7.84
C HIS A 176 -49.96 -7.69 -8.08
N LEU A 177 -49.46 -7.95 -9.29
CA LEU A 177 -48.11 -7.56 -9.75
C LEU A 177 -47.87 -6.05 -9.69
N LEU A 178 -48.85 -5.24 -10.13
CA LEU A 178 -48.75 -3.77 -10.08
C LEU A 178 -48.80 -3.22 -8.65
N ARG A 179 -49.60 -3.82 -7.76
CA ARG A 179 -49.59 -3.49 -6.32
C ARG A 179 -48.26 -3.86 -5.68
N PHE A 180 -47.68 -5.00 -6.02
CA PHE A 180 -46.35 -5.42 -5.53
C PHE A 180 -45.24 -4.45 -5.97
N LYS A 181 -45.34 -3.87 -7.18
CA LYS A 181 -44.44 -2.80 -7.66
C LYS A 181 -44.43 -1.56 -6.76
N THR A 182 -45.54 -1.28 -6.06
CA THR A 182 -45.69 -0.19 -5.08
C THR A 182 -45.42 -0.60 -3.61
N MET A 183 -45.21 -1.89 -3.34
CA MET A 183 -44.85 -2.43 -2.02
C MET A 183 -43.36 -2.40 -1.60
N PRO A 184 -42.36 -1.88 -2.35
CA PRO A 184 -41.01 -1.79 -1.79
C PRO A 184 -40.91 -0.81 -0.59
N ARG A 185 -41.98 -0.06 -0.28
CA ARG A 185 -42.10 0.71 0.98
C ARG A 185 -42.46 -0.15 2.21
N ARG A 186 -43.09 -1.33 2.05
CA ARG A 186 -43.42 -2.22 3.18
C ARG A 186 -42.28 -3.15 3.59
N LEU A 187 -41.38 -3.55 2.67
CA LEU A 187 -40.20 -4.35 3.03
C LEU A 187 -39.15 -3.53 3.82
N THR A 188 -39.11 -2.20 3.64
CA THR A 188 -38.38 -1.29 4.54
C THR A 188 -38.90 -1.28 5.98
N ILE A 189 -40.11 -1.81 6.26
CA ILE A 189 -40.63 -1.95 7.64
C ILE A 189 -39.96 -3.12 8.37
N VAL A 190 -39.29 -4.04 7.66
CA VAL A 190 -38.46 -5.10 8.28
C VAL A 190 -37.20 -4.53 8.96
N LYS A 191 -36.86 -3.25 8.74
CA LYS A 191 -35.82 -2.56 9.54
C LYS A 191 -36.21 -2.35 11.02
N MET A 192 -37.46 -2.62 11.44
CA MET A 192 -37.94 -2.27 12.78
C MET A 192 -38.58 -3.39 13.62
N SER A 193 -38.74 -4.63 13.14
CA SER A 193 -39.25 -5.71 14.02
C SER A 193 -38.11 -6.34 14.83
N LYS A 194 -37.79 -5.73 15.98
CA LYS A 194 -37.21 -6.47 17.10
C LYS A 194 -38.24 -7.54 17.53
N PHE A 195 -37.73 -8.71 17.92
CA PHE A 195 -38.43 -9.87 18.50
C PHE A 195 -39.15 -10.85 17.55
N GLY A 196 -38.82 -12.14 17.69
CA GLY A 196 -39.56 -13.27 17.12
C GLY A 196 -38.70 -14.36 16.49
N GLY A 197 -37.70 -14.90 17.20
CA GLY A 197 -36.99 -16.11 16.79
C GLY A 197 -37.84 -17.35 17.09
N GLY A 198 -38.63 -17.80 16.10
CA GLY A 198 -39.23 -19.13 16.09
C GLY A 198 -38.35 -20.09 15.29
N ILE A 199 -38.24 -21.34 15.75
CA ILE A 199 -37.54 -22.43 15.04
C ILE A 199 -38.21 -22.58 13.66
N GLY A 200 -37.49 -22.23 12.59
CA GLY A 200 -37.99 -22.25 11.21
C GLY A 200 -38.28 -20.87 10.58
N ALA A 201 -38.10 -19.76 11.29
CA ALA A 201 -38.16 -18.44 10.67
C ALA A 201 -36.87 -18.18 9.87
N PRO A 202 -36.94 -17.79 8.58
CA PRO A 202 -35.75 -17.59 7.76
C PRO A 202 -34.84 -16.55 8.40
N SER A 203 -33.54 -16.80 8.33
CA SER A 203 -32.52 -15.93 8.92
C SER A 203 -32.64 -14.51 8.34
N LYS A 204 -32.19 -13.50 9.10
CA LYS A 204 -32.19 -12.12 8.61
C LYS A 204 -31.47 -12.01 7.25
N GLU A 205 -30.41 -12.80 7.07
CA GLU A 205 -29.65 -12.89 5.83
C GLU A 205 -30.45 -13.51 4.67
N GLU A 206 -31.18 -14.60 4.92
CA GLU A 206 -32.06 -15.23 3.92
C GLU A 206 -33.15 -14.26 3.44
N ARG A 207 -33.78 -13.53 4.36
CA ARG A 207 -34.81 -12.52 4.00
C ARG A 207 -34.23 -11.39 3.16
N LEU A 208 -33.01 -10.95 3.45
CA LEU A 208 -32.31 -9.94 2.67
C LEU A 208 -31.93 -10.45 1.28
N LYS A 209 -31.50 -11.72 1.15
CA LYS A 209 -31.24 -12.37 -0.14
C LYS A 209 -32.51 -12.50 -0.99
N GLU A 210 -33.61 -12.94 -0.39
CA GLU A 210 -34.92 -13.02 -1.06
C GLU A 210 -35.39 -11.64 -1.52
N ALA A 211 -35.25 -10.61 -0.67
CA ALA A 211 -35.58 -9.24 -1.04
C ALA A 211 -34.71 -8.73 -2.20
N ALA A 212 -33.40 -9.01 -2.17
CA ALA A 212 -32.48 -8.65 -3.24
C ALA A 212 -32.89 -9.30 -4.58
N ASP A 213 -33.20 -10.60 -4.59
CA ASP A 213 -33.64 -11.31 -5.80
C ASP A 213 -34.93 -10.72 -6.39
N ILE A 214 -35.89 -10.35 -5.54
CA ILE A 214 -37.10 -9.65 -5.98
C ILE A 214 -36.74 -8.31 -6.62
N HIS A 215 -35.85 -7.50 -6.02
CA HIS A 215 -35.42 -6.23 -6.59
C HIS A 215 -34.71 -6.38 -7.93
N LEU A 216 -33.91 -7.43 -8.10
CA LEU A 216 -33.25 -7.75 -9.37
C LEU A 216 -34.27 -8.11 -10.45
N ARG A 217 -35.24 -8.98 -10.14
CA ARG A 217 -36.32 -9.35 -11.07
C ARG A 217 -37.22 -8.16 -11.46
N LEU A 218 -37.33 -7.17 -10.57
CA LEU A 218 -38.05 -5.91 -10.82
C LEU A 218 -37.23 -4.88 -11.62
N GLY A 219 -35.97 -5.16 -11.96
CA GLY A 219 -35.07 -4.24 -12.66
C GLY A 219 -34.51 -3.12 -11.78
N GLN A 220 -34.67 -3.18 -10.45
CA GLN A 220 -34.17 -2.19 -9.50
C GLN A 220 -32.74 -2.52 -9.07
N ILE A 221 -31.81 -2.44 -10.02
CA ILE A 221 -30.42 -2.89 -9.84
C ILE A 221 -29.69 -2.13 -8.72
N GLN A 222 -29.93 -0.82 -8.56
CA GLN A 222 -29.28 -0.05 -7.50
C GLN A 222 -29.62 -0.58 -6.09
N ARG A 223 -30.90 -0.90 -5.85
CA ARG A 223 -31.35 -1.45 -4.56
C ARG A 223 -30.82 -2.87 -4.33
N TYR A 224 -30.71 -3.66 -5.40
CA TYR A 224 -30.04 -4.95 -5.34
C TYR A 224 -28.60 -4.79 -4.87
N CYS A 225 -27.80 -3.92 -5.51
CA CYS A 225 -26.42 -3.68 -5.11
C CYS A 225 -26.30 -3.23 -3.64
N GLU A 226 -27.16 -2.31 -3.18
CA GLU A 226 -27.17 -1.85 -1.78
C GLU A 226 -27.45 -2.99 -0.78
N LEU A 227 -28.42 -3.86 -1.07
CA LEU A 227 -28.73 -5.02 -0.22
C LEU A 227 -27.61 -6.06 -0.23
N MET A 228 -26.96 -6.27 -1.37
CA MET A 228 -25.83 -7.20 -1.49
C MET A 228 -24.59 -6.69 -0.73
N VAL A 229 -24.40 -5.37 -0.66
CA VAL A 229 -23.37 -4.74 0.20
C VAL A 229 -23.70 -4.93 1.68
N GLU A 230 -24.96 -4.76 2.10
CA GLU A 230 -25.39 -5.03 3.47
C GLU A 230 -25.17 -6.50 3.88
N LEU A 231 -25.23 -7.42 2.91
CA LEU A 231 -24.93 -8.85 3.08
C LEU A 231 -23.43 -9.20 3.00
N GLY A 232 -22.55 -8.22 2.76
CA GLY A 232 -21.11 -8.44 2.56
C GLY A 232 -20.75 -9.13 1.23
N GLN A 233 -21.71 -9.32 0.32
CA GLN A 233 -21.50 -9.97 -0.98
C GLN A 233 -21.11 -8.95 -2.06
N TRP A 234 -19.91 -8.38 -1.91
CA TRP A 234 -19.40 -7.31 -2.77
C TRP A 234 -19.24 -7.73 -4.23
N ASP A 235 -18.74 -8.94 -4.52
CA ASP A 235 -18.50 -9.41 -5.90
C ASP A 235 -19.78 -9.42 -6.74
N LYS A 236 -20.89 -9.86 -6.12
CA LYS A 236 -22.20 -9.88 -6.76
C LYS A 236 -22.80 -8.48 -6.91
N ALA A 237 -22.53 -7.57 -5.97
CA ALA A 237 -22.96 -6.18 -6.10
C ALA A 237 -22.21 -5.48 -7.25
N LEU A 238 -20.89 -5.70 -7.35
CA LEU A 238 -20.00 -5.06 -8.32
C LEU A 238 -20.20 -5.58 -9.75
N SER A 239 -20.55 -6.85 -9.93
CA SER A 239 -20.81 -7.41 -11.26
C SER A 239 -22.06 -6.83 -11.93
N VAL A 240 -23.10 -6.48 -11.15
CA VAL A 240 -24.37 -5.94 -11.67
C VAL A 240 -24.39 -4.40 -11.65
N ALA A 241 -23.51 -3.76 -10.88
CA ALA A 241 -23.44 -2.30 -10.77
C ALA A 241 -23.27 -1.51 -12.10
N PRO A 242 -22.57 -2.02 -13.15
CA PRO A 242 -22.55 -1.37 -14.47
C PRO A 242 -23.94 -1.23 -15.10
N GLY A 243 -24.87 -2.13 -14.75
CA GLY A 243 -26.27 -2.05 -15.18
C GLY A 243 -27.04 -0.86 -14.61
N VAL A 244 -26.53 -0.21 -13.55
CA VAL A 244 -27.05 1.09 -13.06
C VAL A 244 -26.40 2.22 -13.83
N SER A 245 -25.07 2.32 -13.75
CA SER A 245 -24.22 3.23 -14.53
C SER A 245 -22.75 2.98 -14.20
N MET A 246 -21.83 3.35 -15.10
CA MET A 246 -20.39 3.30 -14.79
C MET A 246 -19.97 4.26 -13.68
N LYS A 247 -20.68 5.39 -13.51
CA LYS A 247 -20.45 6.31 -12.38
C LYS A 247 -20.79 5.66 -11.04
N TYR A 248 -21.88 4.90 -10.98
CA TYR A 248 -22.28 4.17 -9.78
C TYR A 248 -21.29 3.04 -9.48
N TRP A 249 -20.92 2.25 -10.50
CA TRP A 249 -19.90 1.22 -10.38
C TRP A 249 -18.59 1.77 -9.83
N LYS A 250 -18.09 2.89 -10.37
CA LYS A 250 -16.86 3.54 -9.88
C LYS A 250 -16.96 3.93 -8.40
N LYS A 251 -18.06 4.55 -7.99
CA LYS A 251 -18.28 4.92 -6.57
C LYS A 251 -18.33 3.71 -5.65
N LEU A 252 -18.96 2.63 -6.10
CA LEU A 252 -19.10 1.40 -5.32
C LEU A 252 -17.75 0.67 -5.17
N MET A 253 -16.96 0.60 -6.25
CA MET A 253 -15.58 0.09 -6.25
C MET A 253 -14.69 0.91 -5.31
N GLN A 254 -14.73 2.24 -5.40
CA GLN A 254 -13.97 3.13 -4.51
C GLN A 254 -14.32 2.91 -3.04
N ARG A 255 -15.61 2.77 -2.72
CA ARG A 255 -16.05 2.48 -1.34
C ARG A 255 -15.52 1.13 -0.83
N ARG A 256 -15.50 0.10 -1.68
CA ARG A 256 -14.95 -1.22 -1.31
C ARG A 256 -13.43 -1.14 -1.13
N ALA A 257 -12.73 -0.46 -2.03
CA ALA A 257 -11.30 -0.22 -1.91
C ALA A 257 -10.96 0.52 -0.61
N ASP A 258 -11.65 1.62 -0.31
CA ASP A 258 -11.43 2.40 0.92
C ASP A 258 -11.65 1.55 2.19
N GLN A 259 -12.64 0.65 2.18
CA GLN A 259 -12.85 -0.30 3.28
C GLN A 259 -11.68 -1.29 3.42
N LEU A 260 -11.26 -1.91 2.32
CA LEU A 260 -10.18 -2.90 2.34
C LEU A 260 -8.82 -2.29 2.67
N MET A 261 -8.57 -1.04 2.25
CA MET A 261 -7.35 -0.31 2.61
C MET A 261 -7.32 0.04 4.09
N ALA A 262 -8.47 0.35 4.70
CA ALA A 262 -8.57 0.57 6.15
C ALA A 262 -8.37 -0.72 6.96
N GLU A 263 -8.67 -1.88 6.36
CA GLU A 263 -8.41 -3.21 6.92
C GLU A 263 -6.99 -3.72 6.62
N ASP A 264 -6.17 -2.91 5.93
CA ASP A 264 -4.85 -3.31 5.44
C ASP A 264 -4.84 -4.62 4.62
N ASN A 265 -5.84 -4.81 3.76
CA ASN A 265 -5.94 -5.98 2.88
C ASN A 265 -5.48 -5.67 1.43
N ASP A 266 -4.63 -6.54 0.88
CA ASP A 266 -4.13 -6.49 -0.50
C ASP A 266 -5.22 -6.66 -1.56
N ASP A 267 -6.37 -7.24 -1.18
CA ASP A 267 -7.55 -7.33 -2.04
C ASP A 267 -8.02 -5.94 -2.54
N ALA A 268 -7.60 -4.84 -1.91
CA ALA A 268 -7.87 -3.47 -2.38
C ALA A 268 -7.23 -3.14 -3.74
N ILE A 269 -6.08 -3.75 -4.06
CA ILE A 269 -5.23 -3.37 -5.20
C ILE A 269 -5.99 -3.48 -6.54
N PRO A 270 -6.65 -4.59 -6.89
CA PRO A 270 -7.39 -4.71 -8.14
C PRO A 270 -8.50 -3.66 -8.27
N TYR A 271 -9.16 -3.30 -7.15
CA TYR A 271 -10.22 -2.30 -7.15
C TYR A 271 -9.68 -0.90 -7.46
N CYS A 272 -8.56 -0.50 -6.85
CA CYS A 272 -7.91 0.79 -7.09
C CYS A 272 -7.35 0.91 -8.53
N ILE A 273 -6.76 -0.16 -9.05
CA ILE A 273 -6.28 -0.23 -10.44
C ILE A 273 -7.46 -0.04 -11.40
N ALA A 274 -8.57 -0.74 -11.17
CA ALA A 274 -9.76 -0.67 -12.01
C ALA A 274 -10.48 0.70 -11.95
N THR A 275 -10.40 1.43 -10.83
CA THR A 275 -10.94 2.80 -10.73
C THR A 275 -10.01 3.86 -11.32
N GLY A 276 -8.73 3.53 -11.52
CA GLY A 276 -7.68 4.43 -11.98
C GLY A 276 -7.19 5.42 -10.91
N ASP A 277 -7.40 5.13 -9.62
CA ASP A 277 -7.05 6.04 -8.53
C ASP A 277 -5.58 5.84 -8.07
N VAL A 278 -4.63 6.19 -8.95
CA VAL A 278 -3.17 5.98 -8.77
C VAL A 278 -2.67 6.58 -7.46
N LYS A 279 -3.06 7.82 -7.14
CA LYS A 279 -2.59 8.55 -5.94
C LYS A 279 -2.89 7.80 -4.64
N LYS A 280 -4.09 7.21 -4.53
CA LYS A 280 -4.50 6.45 -3.34
C LYS A 280 -3.66 5.19 -3.20
N LEU A 281 -3.42 4.50 -4.31
CA LEU A 281 -2.66 3.26 -4.34
C LEU A 281 -1.16 3.49 -4.02
N VAL A 282 -0.57 4.56 -4.58
CA VAL A 282 0.80 4.98 -4.24
C VAL A 282 0.92 5.28 -2.76
N ASN A 283 0.02 6.09 -2.19
CA ASN A 283 0.04 6.41 -0.76
C ASN A 283 -0.12 5.18 0.14
N PHE A 284 -0.87 4.18 -0.30
CA PHE A 284 -1.07 2.93 0.44
C PHE A 284 0.20 2.10 0.50
N PHE A 285 0.88 1.93 -0.63
CA PHE A 285 2.16 1.25 -0.66
C PHE A 285 3.24 2.03 0.10
N SER A 286 3.30 3.36 -0.05
CA SER A 286 4.22 4.21 0.72
C SER A 286 3.96 4.11 2.23
N GLY A 287 2.69 4.10 2.66
CA GLY A 287 2.33 3.96 4.08
C GLY A 287 2.76 2.64 4.70
N ARG A 288 2.95 1.59 3.89
CA ARG A 288 3.44 0.27 4.30
C ARG A 288 4.96 0.11 4.17
N GLY A 289 5.66 1.12 3.68
CA GLY A 289 7.07 1.02 3.32
C GLY A 289 7.36 0.17 2.07
N GLN A 290 6.34 -0.20 1.29
CA GLN A 290 6.46 -0.97 0.05
C GLN A 290 6.75 -0.05 -1.15
N LEU A 291 7.82 0.75 -1.06
CA LEU A 291 8.12 1.81 -2.02
C LEU A 291 8.41 1.28 -3.45
N LYS A 292 8.90 0.04 -3.59
CA LYS A 292 9.10 -0.61 -4.90
C LYS A 292 7.78 -0.84 -5.64
N GLU A 293 6.75 -1.30 -4.93
CA GLU A 293 5.41 -1.49 -5.50
C GLU A 293 4.77 -0.14 -5.85
N ALA A 294 4.96 0.86 -4.99
CA ALA A 294 4.53 2.24 -5.26
C ALA A 294 5.16 2.78 -6.56
N LEU A 295 6.45 2.51 -6.78
CA LEU A 295 7.18 2.93 -7.98
C LEU A 295 6.63 2.26 -9.24
N LEU A 296 6.37 0.94 -9.19
CA LEU A 296 5.80 0.20 -10.31
C LEU A 296 4.42 0.73 -10.72
N VAL A 297 3.57 1.03 -9.74
CA VAL A 297 2.25 1.63 -9.97
C VAL A 297 2.37 3.01 -10.60
N ALA A 298 3.28 3.85 -10.09
CA ALA A 298 3.51 5.18 -10.63
C ALA A 298 4.08 5.15 -12.07
N GLN A 299 4.97 4.20 -12.35
CA GLN A 299 5.51 3.96 -13.70
C GLN A 299 4.40 3.51 -14.65
N GLY A 300 3.60 2.50 -14.27
CA GLY A 300 2.47 2.03 -15.07
C GLY A 300 1.43 3.13 -15.33
N ALA A 301 1.26 4.07 -14.41
CA ALA A 301 0.43 5.25 -14.61
C ALA A 301 1.02 6.24 -15.64
N CYS A 302 2.34 6.40 -15.67
CA CYS A 302 3.04 7.26 -16.63
C CYS A 302 3.03 6.68 -18.05
N GLU A 303 3.16 5.36 -18.17
CA GLU A 303 3.07 4.63 -19.45
C GLU A 303 1.64 4.62 -20.01
N GLY A 304 0.65 4.99 -19.21
CA GLY A 304 -0.76 5.01 -19.59
C GLY A 304 -1.44 3.64 -19.46
N ASN A 305 -0.85 2.67 -18.78
CA ASN A 305 -1.46 1.35 -18.59
C ASN A 305 -2.64 1.38 -17.58
N LEU A 306 -2.72 2.42 -16.75
CA LEU A 306 -3.78 2.62 -15.75
C LEU A 306 -4.81 3.64 -16.27
N HIS A 307 -5.98 3.16 -16.70
CA HIS A 307 -7.07 3.99 -17.20
C HIS A 307 -8.35 3.80 -16.38
N ALA A 308 -8.99 4.93 -16.03
CA ALA A 308 -10.34 4.90 -15.52
C ALA A 308 -11.33 4.64 -16.67
N PRO A 309 -12.39 3.84 -16.46
CA PRO A 309 -13.41 3.66 -17.49
C PRO A 309 -14.10 5.01 -17.77
N GLN A 310 -14.05 5.43 -19.05
CA GLN A 310 -14.64 6.65 -19.63
C GLN A 310 -13.98 8.00 -19.29
N SER A 311 -12.65 8.08 -19.14
CA SER A 311 -11.95 9.38 -19.19
C SER A 311 -11.50 9.73 -20.60
N SER A 312 -12.40 10.26 -21.44
CA SER A 312 -12.06 10.71 -22.81
C SER A 312 -11.69 12.20 -22.92
N VAL A 313 -11.58 12.95 -21.82
CA VAL A 313 -11.58 14.43 -21.90
C VAL A 313 -10.42 15.17 -21.19
N ASN A 314 -9.47 14.53 -20.49
CA ASN A 314 -8.36 15.29 -19.88
C ASN A 314 -7.06 14.47 -19.73
N ASN A 315 -6.46 14.07 -20.85
CA ASN A 315 -5.22 13.28 -20.83
C ASN A 315 -3.98 14.09 -20.40
N HIS A 316 -3.94 15.40 -20.69
CA HIS A 316 -2.77 16.22 -20.37
C HIS A 316 -2.62 16.55 -18.89
N SER A 317 -3.69 16.87 -18.17
CA SER A 317 -3.62 17.15 -16.72
C SER A 317 -3.23 15.89 -15.93
N ASN A 318 -3.81 14.74 -16.30
CA ASN A 318 -3.56 13.48 -15.61
C ASN A 318 -2.12 12.98 -15.85
N ALA A 319 -1.55 13.21 -17.03
CA ALA A 319 -0.17 12.84 -17.33
C ALA A 319 0.86 13.65 -16.51
N VAL A 320 0.59 14.94 -16.29
CA VAL A 320 1.43 15.80 -15.44
C VAL A 320 1.35 15.35 -13.98
N ASP A 321 0.15 15.10 -13.47
CA ASP A 321 -0.06 14.62 -12.10
C ASP A 321 0.58 13.24 -11.85
N ASN A 322 0.51 12.33 -12.84
CA ASN A 322 1.16 11.02 -12.77
C ASN A 322 2.69 11.13 -12.76
N ARG A 323 3.25 12.03 -13.59
CA ARG A 323 4.69 12.30 -13.60
C ARG A 323 5.16 12.87 -12.27
N GLN A 324 4.42 13.83 -11.69
CA GLN A 324 4.74 14.37 -10.36
C GLN A 324 4.69 13.30 -9.27
N GLN A 325 3.73 12.37 -9.34
CA GLN A 325 3.67 11.24 -8.40
C GLN A 325 4.86 10.31 -8.56
N TYR A 326 5.25 9.96 -9.80
CA TYR A 326 6.43 9.17 -10.06
C TYR A 326 7.70 9.82 -9.50
N GLN A 327 7.88 11.12 -9.78
CA GLN A 327 9.01 11.88 -9.25
C GLN A 327 9.05 11.85 -7.72
N ARG A 328 7.90 12.03 -7.07
CA ARG A 328 7.78 11.99 -5.61
C ARG A 328 8.15 10.62 -5.02
N VAL A 329 7.66 9.53 -5.61
CA VAL A 329 7.98 8.16 -5.14
C VAL A 329 9.47 7.87 -5.34
N CYS A 330 10.04 8.27 -6.48
CA CYS A 330 11.49 8.16 -6.72
C CYS A 330 12.30 8.93 -5.67
N THR A 331 11.90 10.14 -5.29
CA THR A 331 12.61 10.91 -4.25
C THR A 331 12.48 10.26 -2.87
N GLU A 332 11.28 9.80 -2.47
CA GLU A 332 11.07 9.10 -1.19
C GLU A 332 11.88 7.79 -1.13
N LEU A 333 11.93 7.04 -2.23
CA LEU A 333 12.72 5.82 -2.35
C LEU A 333 14.24 6.10 -2.34
N ALA A 334 14.67 7.18 -2.99
CA ALA A 334 16.08 7.58 -2.99
C ALA A 334 16.55 7.95 -1.58
N GLU A 335 15.76 8.73 -0.83
CA GLU A 335 16.05 9.08 0.55
C GLU A 335 16.14 7.84 1.46
N TRP A 336 15.21 6.89 1.29
CA TRP A 336 15.24 5.63 2.02
C TRP A 336 16.52 4.83 1.73
N TYR A 337 16.85 4.63 0.45
CA TYR A 337 18.08 3.93 0.07
C TYR A 337 19.33 4.64 0.60
N PHE A 338 19.34 5.98 0.56
CA PHE A 338 20.47 6.77 1.02
C PHE A 338 20.67 6.63 2.54
N GLN A 339 19.59 6.67 3.33
CA GLN A 339 19.65 6.43 4.79
C GLN A 339 20.09 5.01 5.13
N ASP A 340 19.77 4.03 4.28
CA ASP A 340 20.22 2.64 4.44
C ASP A 340 21.71 2.44 4.07
N GLY A 341 22.38 3.48 3.52
CA GLY A 341 23.75 3.40 3.02
C GLY A 341 23.86 2.84 1.59
N CYS A 342 22.75 2.66 0.89
CA CYS A 342 22.70 2.23 -0.52
C CYS A 342 22.76 3.44 -1.49
N CYS A 343 23.85 4.21 -1.43
CA CYS A 343 23.99 5.47 -2.18
C CYS A 343 23.88 5.32 -3.71
N VAL A 344 24.35 4.21 -4.29
CA VAL A 344 24.25 3.94 -5.73
C VAL A 344 22.80 3.77 -6.17
N LEU A 345 21.99 3.06 -5.38
CA LEU A 345 20.56 2.89 -5.68
C LEU A 345 19.78 4.20 -5.54
N ALA A 346 20.16 5.04 -4.57
CA ALA A 346 19.62 6.40 -4.44
C ALA A 346 19.95 7.24 -5.68
N ALA A 347 21.20 7.18 -6.16
CA ALA A 347 21.61 7.87 -7.39
C ALA A 347 20.83 7.35 -8.62
N CYS A 348 20.59 6.04 -8.74
CA CYS A 348 19.75 5.49 -9.80
C CYS A 348 18.31 6.04 -9.76
N CYS A 349 17.73 6.20 -8.58
CA CYS A 349 16.39 6.76 -8.42
C CYS A 349 16.32 8.24 -8.86
N HIS A 350 17.36 9.03 -8.58
CA HIS A 350 17.46 10.42 -9.03
C HIS A 350 17.71 10.53 -10.54
N LEU A 351 18.56 9.67 -11.11
CA LEU A 351 18.78 9.60 -12.55
C LEU A 351 17.53 9.17 -13.32
N ALA A 352 16.69 8.29 -12.75
CA ALA A 352 15.42 7.92 -13.34
C ALA A 352 14.43 9.10 -13.49
N VAL A 353 14.67 10.19 -12.76
CA VAL A 353 13.89 11.45 -12.79
C VAL A 353 14.66 12.57 -13.52
N ASP A 354 15.76 12.26 -14.20
CA ASP A 354 16.66 13.22 -14.85
C ASP A 354 17.29 14.25 -13.88
N ASN A 355 17.35 13.94 -12.58
CA ASN A 355 17.97 14.82 -11.59
C ASN A 355 19.45 14.46 -11.37
N ILE A 356 20.30 14.99 -12.26
CA ILE A 356 21.75 14.72 -12.28
C ILE A 356 22.44 15.27 -11.03
N GLU A 357 22.07 16.48 -10.57
CA GLU A 357 22.73 17.12 -9.43
C GLU A 357 22.53 16.31 -8.14
N LEU A 358 21.31 15.85 -7.87
CA LEU A 358 21.04 15.01 -6.69
C LEU A 358 21.66 13.62 -6.82
N ALA A 359 21.67 13.03 -8.02
CA ALA A 359 22.31 11.74 -8.22
C ALA A 359 23.81 11.77 -7.88
N LEU A 360 24.53 12.78 -8.38
CA LEU A 360 25.95 12.96 -8.05
C LEU A 360 26.14 13.35 -6.58
N SER A 361 25.25 14.18 -6.01
CA SER A 361 25.22 14.47 -4.57
C SER A 361 25.17 13.20 -3.73
N SER A 362 24.28 12.26 -4.05
CA SER A 362 24.15 10.99 -3.34
C SER A 362 25.43 10.13 -3.43
N LEU A 363 26.10 10.09 -4.58
CA LEU A 363 27.36 9.35 -4.74
C LEU A 363 28.50 10.00 -3.93
N ILE A 364 28.63 11.33 -4.00
CA ILE A 364 29.64 12.10 -3.26
C ILE A 364 29.46 11.93 -1.75
N ARG A 365 28.22 12.03 -1.26
CA ARG A 365 27.88 11.87 0.16
C ARG A 365 27.95 10.42 0.63
N GLY A 366 27.93 9.47 -0.32
CA GLY A 366 28.17 8.05 -0.09
C GLY A 366 29.65 7.64 -0.12
N ASN A 367 30.57 8.57 -0.39
CA ASN A 367 32.01 8.34 -0.61
C ASN A 367 32.34 7.41 -1.80
N GLU A 368 31.47 7.31 -2.81
CA GLU A 368 31.71 6.58 -4.06
C GLU A 368 32.30 7.53 -5.13
N LEU A 369 33.46 8.11 -4.82
CA LEU A 369 34.04 9.21 -5.58
C LEU A 369 34.48 8.79 -6.99
N GLU A 370 35.10 7.62 -7.12
CA GLU A 370 35.57 7.09 -8.41
C GLU A 370 34.38 6.86 -9.36
N LEU A 371 33.29 6.28 -8.85
CA LEU A 371 32.06 6.07 -9.62
C LEU A 371 31.40 7.40 -9.99
N ALA A 372 31.36 8.37 -9.07
CA ALA A 372 30.80 9.70 -9.32
C ALA A 372 31.55 10.43 -10.44
N VAL A 373 32.88 10.33 -10.48
CA VAL A 373 33.70 10.90 -11.56
C VAL A 373 33.39 10.22 -12.89
N CYS A 374 33.33 8.89 -12.94
CA CYS A 374 33.01 8.16 -14.17
C CYS A 374 31.62 8.52 -14.71
N VAL A 375 30.60 8.56 -13.85
CA VAL A 375 29.24 8.92 -14.24
C VAL A 375 29.18 10.39 -14.67
N GLY A 376 29.83 11.28 -13.93
CA GLY A 376 29.87 12.70 -14.23
C GLY A 376 30.57 13.03 -15.55
N ASP A 377 31.65 12.34 -15.89
CA ASP A 377 32.36 12.49 -17.17
C ASP A 377 31.48 12.08 -18.36
N VAL A 378 30.72 10.98 -18.21
CA VAL A 378 29.76 10.52 -19.23
C VAL A 378 28.58 11.48 -19.39
N LEU A 379 28.11 12.10 -18.30
CA LEU A 379 26.99 13.06 -18.32
C LEU A 379 27.41 14.45 -18.83
N GLY A 380 28.70 14.76 -18.88
CA GLY A 380 29.26 15.98 -19.50
C GLY A 380 28.95 17.27 -18.75
N GLU A 381 28.62 18.34 -19.49
CA GLU A 381 28.50 19.71 -18.95
C GLU A 381 27.45 19.85 -17.82
N ALA A 382 26.38 19.06 -17.85
CA ALA A 382 25.35 19.08 -16.80
C ALA A 382 25.88 18.63 -15.43
N ALA A 383 26.93 17.81 -15.40
CA ALA A 383 27.56 17.26 -14.20
C ALA A 383 28.83 18.00 -13.78
N LYS A 384 29.37 18.89 -14.62
CA LYS A 384 30.74 19.43 -14.52
C LYS A 384 31.10 20.03 -13.17
N LYS A 385 30.20 20.79 -12.54
CA LYS A 385 30.43 21.38 -11.21
C LYS A 385 30.59 20.30 -10.13
N SER A 386 29.70 19.31 -10.11
CA SER A 386 29.76 18.20 -9.18
C SER A 386 30.96 17.29 -9.44
N THR A 387 31.29 17.04 -10.71
CA THR A 387 32.48 16.26 -11.11
C THR A 387 33.77 16.94 -10.69
N ALA A 388 33.89 18.26 -10.89
CA ALA A 388 35.04 19.05 -10.43
C ALA A 388 35.26 18.89 -8.91
N TYR A 389 34.17 18.95 -8.13
CA TYR A 389 34.24 18.74 -6.70
C TYR A 389 34.61 17.29 -6.31
N CYS A 390 34.07 16.28 -7.01
CA CYS A 390 34.47 14.88 -6.82
C CYS A 390 35.97 14.69 -7.05
N LEU A 391 36.50 15.31 -8.12
CA LEU A 391 37.91 15.24 -8.48
C LEU A 391 38.79 15.91 -7.42
N GLU A 392 38.34 16.99 -6.80
CA GLU A 392 39.05 17.61 -5.67
C GLU A 392 39.14 16.63 -4.48
N LEU A 393 38.03 16.00 -4.09
CA LEU A 393 38.02 15.03 -2.99
C LEU A 393 38.86 13.78 -3.31
N LEU A 394 38.76 13.28 -4.54
CA LEU A 394 39.55 12.15 -5.01
C LEU A 394 41.05 12.50 -5.05
N ALA A 395 41.40 13.72 -5.47
CA ALA A 395 42.76 14.20 -5.41
C ALA A 395 43.28 14.22 -3.95
N ARG A 396 42.45 14.67 -2.99
CA ARG A 396 42.77 14.65 -1.54
C ARG A 396 43.05 13.24 -1.02
N LYS A 397 42.25 12.24 -1.42
CA LYS A 397 42.49 10.81 -1.09
C LYS A 397 43.91 10.38 -1.48
N TYR A 398 44.39 10.84 -2.63
CA TYR A 398 45.72 10.50 -3.15
C TYR A 398 46.83 11.51 -2.78
N MET A 399 46.60 12.46 -1.88
CA MET A 399 47.63 13.38 -1.35
C MET A 399 48.60 12.70 -0.36
N THR A 400 49.15 11.55 -0.75
CA THR A 400 50.22 10.86 -0.03
C THR A 400 51.52 10.94 -0.79
N ALA A 401 52.66 10.83 -0.10
CA ALA A 401 53.99 10.94 -0.70
C ALA A 401 54.24 9.97 -1.88
N ARG A 402 53.49 8.87 -1.98
CA ARG A 402 53.62 7.86 -3.05
C ARG A 402 52.67 8.06 -4.23
N THR A 403 51.55 8.75 -4.03
CA THR A 403 50.46 8.84 -5.02
C THR A 403 50.19 10.28 -5.49
N TRP A 404 51.07 11.22 -5.16
CA TRP A 404 50.91 12.63 -5.48
C TRP A 404 50.78 12.89 -6.98
N GLU A 405 51.47 12.13 -7.83
CA GLU A 405 51.39 12.30 -9.30
C GLU A 405 49.98 12.07 -9.81
N LEU A 406 49.29 11.08 -9.22
CA LEU A 406 47.91 10.78 -9.54
C LEU A 406 46.98 11.89 -9.05
N SER A 407 47.25 12.47 -7.88
CA SER A 407 46.54 13.65 -7.37
C SER A 407 46.66 14.85 -8.32
N ALA A 408 47.87 15.17 -8.79
CA ALA A 408 48.10 16.25 -9.75
C ALA A 408 47.37 16.01 -11.09
N ASN A 409 47.46 14.79 -11.62
CA ASN A 409 46.77 14.42 -12.85
C ASN A 409 45.24 14.56 -12.73
N LEU A 410 44.67 14.18 -11.58
CA LEU A 410 43.23 14.35 -11.33
C LEU A 410 42.82 15.83 -11.31
N LEU A 411 43.62 16.69 -10.68
CA LEU A 411 43.36 18.14 -10.63
C LEU A 411 43.48 18.80 -12.00
N HIS A 412 44.36 18.31 -12.88
CA HIS A 412 44.47 18.81 -14.25
C HIS A 412 43.19 18.60 -15.08
N MET A 413 42.32 17.65 -14.70
CA MET A 413 41.03 17.44 -15.38
C MET A 413 39.99 18.50 -15.00
N ILE A 414 40.23 19.32 -13.96
CA ILE A 414 39.34 20.37 -13.49
C ILE A 414 39.64 21.69 -14.22
N PRO A 415 38.63 22.45 -14.68
CA PRO A 415 38.83 23.83 -15.14
C PRO A 415 39.23 24.75 -13.97
N ASP A 416 40.03 25.79 -14.22
CA ASP A 416 40.48 26.76 -13.20
C ASP A 416 41.21 26.10 -12.00
N ASN A 417 42.13 25.17 -12.31
CA ASN A 417 42.82 24.32 -11.33
C ASN A 417 44.02 24.96 -10.62
N GLU A 418 44.44 26.18 -10.99
CA GLU A 418 45.67 26.80 -10.50
C GLU A 418 45.73 26.88 -8.96
N LEU A 419 44.60 27.23 -8.32
CA LEU A 419 44.50 27.29 -6.87
C LEU A 419 44.61 25.89 -6.24
N LEU A 420 43.95 24.88 -6.81
CA LEU A 420 43.99 23.50 -6.30
C LEU A 420 45.37 22.88 -6.44
N LEU A 421 46.04 23.12 -7.58
CA LEU A 421 47.42 22.71 -7.80
C LEU A 421 48.35 23.42 -6.81
N SER A 422 48.19 24.73 -6.57
CA SER A 422 49.00 25.44 -5.58
C SER A 422 48.86 24.87 -4.17
N LYS A 423 47.64 24.48 -3.77
CA LYS A 423 47.36 23.81 -2.49
C LYS A 423 48.06 22.44 -2.40
N LEU A 424 48.02 21.66 -3.49
CA LEU A 424 48.73 20.37 -3.57
C LEU A 424 50.25 20.56 -3.39
N CYS A 425 50.83 21.53 -4.10
CA CYS A 425 52.25 21.84 -4.05
C CYS A 425 52.68 22.30 -2.65
N ALA A 426 51.90 23.21 -2.05
CA ALA A 426 52.17 23.75 -0.72
C ALA A 426 52.19 22.69 0.38
N PHE A 427 51.39 21.63 0.25
CA PHE A 427 51.31 20.56 1.25
C PHE A 427 52.38 19.46 1.06
N TYR A 428 53.00 19.36 -0.12
CA TYR A 428 53.91 18.26 -0.44
C TYR A 428 55.19 18.32 0.42
N PRO A 429 55.52 17.26 1.18
CA PRO A 429 56.69 17.24 2.08
C PRO A 429 57.99 16.83 1.34
N GLY A 430 58.18 17.32 0.12
CA GLY A 430 59.32 16.98 -0.74
C GLY A 430 60.56 17.83 -0.51
N ASN A 431 61.68 17.36 -1.07
CA ASN A 431 62.91 18.14 -1.16
C ASN A 431 62.76 19.30 -2.17
N PRO A 432 63.55 20.39 -2.07
CA PRO A 432 63.40 21.55 -2.96
C PRO A 432 63.51 21.20 -4.45
N VAL A 433 64.32 20.21 -4.82
CA VAL A 433 64.43 19.71 -6.21
C VAL A 433 63.14 19.01 -6.67
N GLU A 434 62.54 18.20 -5.80
CA GLU A 434 61.28 17.51 -6.08
C GLU A 434 60.13 18.52 -6.15
N ASN A 435 60.14 19.52 -5.27
CA ASN A 435 59.16 20.60 -5.24
C ASN A 435 59.24 21.47 -6.51
N ASN A 436 60.44 21.83 -6.97
CA ASN A 436 60.61 22.58 -8.22
C ASN A 436 60.13 21.78 -9.44
N SER A 437 60.47 20.48 -9.51
CA SER A 437 59.95 19.57 -10.56
C SER A 437 58.41 19.50 -10.54
N LEU A 438 57.82 19.51 -9.34
CA LEU A 438 56.37 19.51 -9.16
C LEU A 438 55.75 20.85 -9.56
N HIS A 439 56.37 21.98 -9.21
CA HIS A 439 55.94 23.31 -9.64
C HIS A 439 55.97 23.45 -11.16
N GLU A 440 57.05 23.00 -11.83
CA GLU A 440 57.15 23.00 -13.29
C GLU A 440 56.02 22.21 -13.95
N ARG A 441 55.70 21.02 -13.42
CA ARG A 441 54.58 20.20 -13.93
C ARG A 441 53.22 20.87 -13.73
N CYS A 442 53.03 21.56 -12.61
CA CYS A 442 51.80 22.27 -12.30
C CYS A 442 51.71 23.65 -12.95
N GLY A 443 52.75 24.12 -13.67
CA GLY A 443 52.78 25.44 -14.28
C GLY A 443 52.91 26.59 -13.26
N LEU A 444 53.52 26.33 -12.11
CA LEU A 444 53.70 27.29 -11.01
C LEU A 444 55.14 27.84 -10.98
N PRO A 445 55.37 29.04 -10.40
CA PRO A 445 56.70 29.62 -10.27
C PRO A 445 57.63 28.76 -9.42
N LEU A 446 58.93 28.85 -9.66
CA LEU A 446 59.95 28.14 -8.88
C LEU A 446 59.99 28.66 -7.44
N LEU A 447 60.46 27.82 -6.51
CA LEU A 447 60.57 28.15 -5.08
C LEU A 447 61.29 29.48 -4.81
N GLU A 448 62.34 29.77 -5.58
CA GLU A 448 63.17 30.97 -5.45
C GLU A 448 62.41 32.25 -5.84
N ASP A 449 61.56 32.16 -6.87
CA ASP A 449 60.77 33.28 -7.39
C ASP A 449 59.50 33.54 -6.56
N CYS A 450 58.97 32.50 -5.91
CA CYS A 450 57.77 32.59 -5.06
C CYS A 450 57.90 33.68 -3.98
N LYS A 451 59.09 33.85 -3.38
CA LYS A 451 59.31 34.86 -2.33
C LYS A 451 59.18 36.28 -2.87
N SER A 452 59.83 36.57 -4.00
CA SER A 452 59.73 37.89 -4.64
C SER A 452 58.30 38.21 -5.10
N LEU A 453 57.60 37.23 -5.67
CA LEU A 453 56.21 37.39 -6.11
C LEU A 453 55.26 37.64 -4.94
N ALA A 454 55.54 37.03 -3.78
CA ALA A 454 54.78 37.28 -2.56
C ALA A 454 54.98 38.72 -2.04
N GLU A 455 56.23 39.20 -2.03
CA GLU A 455 56.56 40.58 -1.61
C GLU A 455 55.96 41.63 -2.55
N GLU A 456 55.99 41.38 -3.87
CA GLU A 456 55.33 42.21 -4.88
C GLU A 456 53.81 42.25 -4.66
N SER A 457 53.17 41.08 -4.52
CA SER A 457 51.73 40.97 -4.25
C SER A 457 51.32 41.69 -2.95
N MET A 458 52.16 41.67 -1.92
CA MET A 458 51.94 42.43 -0.68
C MET A 458 52.00 43.93 -0.93
N SER A 459 52.92 44.41 -1.77
CA SER A 459 53.03 45.82 -2.12
C SER A 459 51.83 46.33 -2.91
N GLU A 460 51.20 45.46 -3.70
CA GLU A 460 49.97 45.73 -4.46
C GLU A 460 48.70 45.62 -3.61
N GLY A 461 48.80 45.18 -2.36
CA GLY A 461 47.64 44.97 -1.47
C GLY A 461 46.85 43.70 -1.76
N GLN A 462 47.35 42.78 -2.59
CA GLN A 462 46.71 41.49 -2.91
C GLN A 462 47.10 40.42 -1.89
N LEU A 463 46.47 40.46 -0.71
CA LEU A 463 46.84 39.58 0.41
C LEU A 463 46.63 38.08 0.11
N PHE A 464 45.58 37.72 -0.63
CA PHE A 464 45.31 36.31 -0.97
C PHE A 464 46.43 35.70 -1.84
N SER A 465 46.85 36.42 -2.88
CA SER A 465 47.95 36.03 -3.77
C SER A 465 49.28 35.97 -3.01
N ALA A 466 49.54 36.95 -2.13
CA ALA A 466 50.73 36.96 -1.29
C ALA A 466 50.83 35.74 -0.36
N VAL A 467 49.74 35.40 0.34
CA VAL A 467 49.69 34.20 1.20
C VAL A 467 49.89 32.92 0.39
N LYS A 468 49.29 32.83 -0.81
CA LYS A 468 49.50 31.71 -1.74
C LYS A 468 50.98 31.55 -2.11
N PHE A 469 51.66 32.62 -2.51
CA PHE A 469 53.07 32.56 -2.90
C PHE A 469 54.02 32.31 -1.72
N TYR A 470 53.75 32.88 -0.54
CA TYR A 470 54.54 32.56 0.66
C TYR A 470 54.41 31.08 1.06
N LEU A 471 53.23 30.46 0.93
CA LEU A 471 53.04 29.03 1.19
C LEU A 471 53.85 28.15 0.23
N LEU A 472 53.98 28.58 -1.02
CA LEU A 472 54.78 27.92 -2.06
C LEU A 472 56.29 28.20 -1.95
N SER A 473 56.72 29.07 -1.03
CA SER A 473 58.13 29.43 -0.85
C SER A 473 58.85 28.52 0.15
N ASP A 474 60.16 28.70 0.28
CA ASP A 474 60.95 28.02 1.31
C ASP A 474 60.58 28.44 2.76
N GLU A 475 59.88 29.58 2.93
CA GLU A 475 59.49 30.15 4.22
C GLU A 475 57.95 30.26 4.39
N PRO A 476 57.23 29.12 4.47
CA PRO A 476 55.77 29.13 4.62
C PRO A 476 55.29 29.69 5.98
N GLU A 477 56.22 29.89 6.92
CA GLU A 477 55.96 30.50 8.23
C GLU A 477 55.48 31.96 8.09
N ASN A 478 55.97 32.70 7.09
CA ASN A 478 55.56 34.08 6.82
C ASN A 478 54.11 34.15 6.34
N ALA A 479 53.65 33.14 5.59
CA ALA A 479 52.26 33.05 5.18
C ALA A 479 51.34 32.93 6.40
N LEU A 480 51.75 32.13 7.39
CA LEU A 480 50.98 31.86 8.60
C LEU A 480 50.84 33.12 9.46
N SER A 481 51.92 33.86 9.68
CA SER A 481 51.87 35.10 10.49
C SER A 481 51.01 36.18 9.84
N ILE A 482 51.21 36.46 8.54
CA ILE A 482 50.46 37.47 7.79
C ILE A 482 48.98 37.06 7.67
N GLY A 483 48.72 35.81 7.30
CA GLY A 483 47.36 35.29 7.11
C GLY A 483 46.56 35.25 8.40
N LEU A 484 47.15 34.79 9.51
CA LEU A 484 46.48 34.77 10.81
C LEU A 484 46.20 36.17 11.34
N GLN A 485 47.13 37.11 11.16
CA GLN A 485 46.90 38.51 11.55
C GLN A 485 45.68 39.08 10.81
N HIS A 486 45.62 38.89 9.49
CA HIS A 486 44.50 39.37 8.68
C HIS A 486 43.16 38.74 9.11
N VAL A 487 43.13 37.43 9.35
CA VAL A 487 41.91 36.75 9.81
C VAL A 487 41.48 37.27 11.19
N LYS A 488 42.41 37.51 12.11
CA LYS A 488 42.09 38.09 13.43
C LYS A 488 41.51 39.49 13.31
N GLU A 489 42.07 40.33 12.43
CA GLU A 489 41.55 41.67 12.14
C GLU A 489 40.13 41.60 11.57
N GLN A 490 39.86 40.72 10.61
CA GLN A 490 38.54 40.52 10.02
C GLN A 490 37.50 40.04 11.06
N LEU A 491 37.87 39.05 11.88
CA LEU A 491 36.99 38.53 12.94
C LEU A 491 36.68 39.54 14.03
N SER A 492 37.55 40.53 14.23
CA SER A 492 37.31 41.64 15.17
C SER A 492 36.35 42.70 14.62
N GLY A 493 36.07 42.70 13.31
CA GLY A 493 35.08 43.55 12.68
C GLY A 493 33.63 43.12 12.97
N SER A 494 32.66 44.01 12.74
CA SER A 494 31.24 43.73 12.99
C SER A 494 30.54 42.98 11.84
N ASP A 495 31.04 43.12 10.61
CA ASP A 495 30.31 42.75 9.38
C ASP A 495 31.00 41.63 8.57
N TRP A 496 31.71 40.73 9.25
CA TRP A 496 32.41 39.63 8.57
C TRP A 496 31.46 38.47 8.25
N THR A 497 31.78 37.72 7.18
CA THR A 497 31.06 36.51 6.76
C THR A 497 32.03 35.34 6.66
N VAL A 498 31.52 34.12 6.73
CA VAL A 498 32.37 32.93 6.57
C VAL A 498 33.08 32.93 5.21
N ASP A 499 32.46 33.49 4.16
CA ASP A 499 33.04 33.55 2.81
C ASP A 499 34.22 34.53 2.70
N SER A 500 34.30 35.56 3.55
CA SER A 500 35.45 36.48 3.56
C SER A 500 36.67 35.88 4.25
N VAL A 501 36.46 35.07 5.29
CA VAL A 501 37.55 34.52 6.13
C VAL A 501 38.01 33.14 5.65
N HIS A 502 37.08 32.31 5.19
CA HIS A 502 37.35 30.91 4.85
C HIS A 502 38.42 30.73 3.76
N PRO A 503 38.48 31.50 2.65
CA PRO A 503 39.46 31.27 1.60
C PRO A 503 40.93 31.38 2.08
N ILE A 504 41.21 32.33 2.97
CA ILE A 504 42.56 32.50 3.54
C ILE A 504 42.87 31.37 4.52
N LEU A 505 41.93 31.03 5.41
CA LEU A 505 42.11 29.91 6.33
C LEU A 505 42.27 28.57 5.61
N ASP A 506 41.53 28.35 4.52
CA ASP A 506 41.64 27.17 3.69
C ASP A 506 43.04 27.08 3.07
N LEU A 507 43.58 28.18 2.51
CA LEU A 507 44.98 28.22 2.04
C LEU A 507 45.97 27.87 3.16
N LEU A 508 45.85 28.52 4.32
CA LEU A 508 46.76 28.28 5.47
C LEU A 508 46.70 26.83 5.97
N SER A 509 45.58 26.14 5.77
CA SER A 509 45.44 24.74 6.15
C SER A 509 46.30 23.76 5.34
N TYR A 510 46.80 24.17 4.17
CA TYR A 510 47.71 23.37 3.34
C TYR A 510 49.19 23.59 3.68
N ILE A 511 49.51 24.29 4.77
CA ILE A 511 50.88 24.36 5.27
C ILE A 511 51.43 22.96 5.57
N ARG A 512 52.70 22.73 5.22
CA ARG A 512 53.34 21.42 5.44
C ARG A 512 53.35 21.05 6.92
N THR A 513 52.95 19.81 7.21
CA THR A 513 52.80 19.29 8.59
C THR A 513 54.13 19.29 9.36
N ASP A 514 55.25 19.00 8.70
CA ASP A 514 56.60 19.01 9.29
C ASP A 514 56.98 20.41 9.82
N ARG A 515 56.58 21.47 9.11
CA ARG A 515 56.82 22.86 9.50
C ARG A 515 55.86 23.33 10.59
N LEU A 516 54.59 22.94 10.50
CA LEU A 516 53.58 23.32 11.49
C LEU A 516 53.83 22.74 12.88
N VAL A 517 54.44 21.55 12.97
CA VAL A 517 54.73 20.86 14.24
C VAL A 517 55.99 21.39 14.94
N MET A 518 56.75 22.28 14.30
CA MET A 518 57.96 22.88 14.89
C MET A 518 57.65 23.65 16.18
N VAL A 519 58.55 23.58 17.16
CA VAL A 519 58.38 24.20 18.49
C VAL A 519 58.19 25.73 18.40
N LYS A 520 58.82 26.38 17.41
CA LYS A 520 58.67 27.83 17.17
C LYS A 520 57.27 28.25 16.74
N MET A 521 56.50 27.32 16.17
CA MET A 521 55.18 27.57 15.57
C MET A 521 54.03 27.10 16.46
N THR A 522 54.28 26.80 17.74
CA THR A 522 53.25 26.27 18.65
C THR A 522 52.08 27.22 18.86
N GLU A 523 52.35 28.52 19.00
CA GLU A 523 51.33 29.56 19.14
C GLU A 523 50.52 29.71 17.85
N ALA A 524 51.18 29.95 16.73
CA ALA A 524 50.53 30.11 15.42
C ALA A 524 49.75 28.85 14.99
N ARG A 525 50.26 27.65 15.28
CA ARG A 525 49.53 26.39 15.09
C ARG A 525 48.25 26.37 15.94
N SER A 526 48.32 26.83 17.18
CA SER A 526 47.17 26.84 18.08
C SER A 526 46.10 27.83 17.62
N GLU A 527 46.51 29.02 17.19
CA GLU A 527 45.63 30.00 16.54
C GLU A 527 44.93 29.40 15.32
N LEU A 528 45.70 28.79 14.40
CA LEU A 528 45.16 28.19 13.19
C LEU A 528 44.13 27.10 13.50
N LEU A 529 44.43 26.19 14.43
CA LEU A 529 43.53 25.10 14.81
C LEU A 529 42.22 25.61 15.41
N ILE A 530 42.29 26.64 16.26
CA ILE A 530 41.09 27.25 16.87
C ILE A 530 40.24 27.93 15.79
N LEU A 531 40.86 28.73 14.92
CA LEU A 531 40.15 29.45 13.86
C LEU A 531 39.52 28.49 12.83
N CYS A 532 40.26 27.47 12.39
CA CYS A 532 39.73 26.42 11.50
C CYS A 532 38.62 25.60 12.17
N GLY A 533 38.73 25.32 13.47
CA GLY A 533 37.66 24.64 14.20
C GLY A 533 36.38 25.48 14.28
N TYR A 534 36.50 26.79 14.51
CA TYR A 534 35.34 27.67 14.65
C TYR A 534 34.64 27.90 13.30
N ILE A 535 35.42 28.28 12.28
CA ILE A 535 34.88 28.43 10.91
C ILE A 535 34.36 27.10 10.38
N GLY A 536 35.02 25.97 10.70
CA GLY A 536 34.54 24.64 10.40
C GLY A 536 33.18 24.33 11.05
N ALA A 537 32.93 24.77 12.29
CA ALA A 537 31.63 24.63 12.94
C ALA A 537 30.53 25.41 12.20
N LEU A 538 30.82 26.64 11.77
CA LEU A 538 29.89 27.46 10.99
C LEU A 538 29.61 26.84 9.61
N LEU A 539 30.64 26.29 8.95
CA LEU A 539 30.49 25.56 7.69
C LEU A 539 29.70 24.26 7.87
N ALA A 540 29.86 23.56 9.00
CA ALA A 540 29.06 22.37 9.33
C ALA A 540 27.58 22.71 9.48
N ILE A 541 27.25 23.85 10.12
CA ILE A 541 25.88 24.36 10.19
C ILE A 541 25.35 24.67 8.79
N ARG A 542 26.15 25.38 7.97
CA ARG A 542 25.81 25.70 6.57
C ARG A 542 25.47 24.45 5.75
N ARG A 543 26.22 23.36 5.95
CA ARG A 543 26.07 22.09 5.22
C ARG A 543 25.07 21.12 5.86
N GLN A 544 24.46 21.48 6.98
CA GLN A 544 23.54 20.63 7.75
C GLN A 544 24.20 19.35 8.32
N TYR A 545 25.48 19.41 8.67
CA TYR A 545 26.20 18.30 9.32
C TYR A 545 25.97 18.30 10.83
N SER A 546 24.73 18.06 11.25
CA SER A 546 24.28 18.25 12.63
C SER A 546 25.04 17.41 13.67
N SER A 547 25.56 16.24 13.31
CA SER A 547 26.29 15.35 14.21
C SER A 547 27.62 15.94 14.69
N ILE A 548 28.33 16.68 13.84
CA ILE A 548 29.68 17.19 14.14
C ILE A 548 29.70 18.63 14.65
N VAL A 549 28.60 19.40 14.53
CA VAL A 549 28.56 20.82 14.98
C VAL A 549 28.95 20.93 16.45
N SER A 550 28.33 20.13 17.32
CA SER A 550 28.65 20.14 18.75
C SER A 550 30.11 19.76 19.01
N ALA A 551 30.61 18.74 18.30
CA ALA A 551 31.99 18.30 18.44
C ALA A 551 33.01 19.38 18.02
N LEU A 552 32.72 20.18 16.99
CA LEU A 552 33.58 21.28 16.54
C LEU A 552 33.60 22.46 17.54
N TYR A 553 32.46 22.81 18.14
CA TYR A 553 32.39 23.82 19.20
C TYR A 553 33.10 23.35 20.49
N GLU A 554 32.99 22.06 20.83
CA GLU A 554 33.72 21.48 21.96
C GLU A 554 35.22 21.43 21.69
N TYR A 555 35.63 21.02 20.48
CA TYR A 555 37.02 21.02 20.03
C TYR A 555 37.66 22.40 20.17
N THR A 556 37.01 23.45 19.64
CA THR A 556 37.51 24.83 19.74
C THR A 556 37.57 25.32 21.18
N SER A 557 36.54 25.03 21.98
CA SER A 557 36.51 25.38 23.41
C SER A 557 37.61 24.69 24.21
N GLN A 558 37.90 23.42 23.93
CA GLN A 558 38.98 22.69 24.61
C GLN A 558 40.36 23.23 24.25
N LEU A 559 40.58 23.62 22.99
CA LEU A 559 41.83 24.25 22.56
C LEU A 559 42.04 25.62 23.20
N LEU A 560 40.99 26.45 23.27
CA LEU A 560 41.01 27.74 23.97
C LEU A 560 41.31 27.62 25.47
N LYS A 561 40.82 26.56 26.13
CA LYS A 561 41.09 26.32 27.56
C LYS A 561 42.51 25.84 27.84
N ARG A 562 43.07 25.02 26.95
CA ARG A 562 44.36 24.34 27.16
C ARG A 562 45.57 25.18 26.76
N ARG A 563 45.37 26.22 25.94
CA ARG A 563 46.46 26.98 25.31
C ARG A 563 46.24 28.47 25.53
N GLU A 564 47.29 29.18 25.94
CA GLU A 564 47.29 30.64 26.00
C GLU A 564 47.49 31.18 24.58
N VAL A 565 46.45 31.78 24.00
CA VAL A 565 46.42 32.19 22.59
C VAL A 565 45.66 33.50 22.42
N CYS A 566 46.17 34.41 21.58
CA CYS A 566 45.53 35.71 21.28
C CYS A 566 44.60 35.63 20.06
N VAL A 567 43.41 35.03 20.24
CA VAL A 567 42.33 35.00 19.23
C VAL A 567 41.11 35.81 19.67
N PRO A 568 40.39 36.48 18.74
CA PRO A 568 39.23 37.31 19.05
C PRO A 568 37.95 36.48 19.30
N LEU A 569 38.07 35.40 20.08
CA LEU A 569 36.98 34.47 20.37
C LEU A 569 36.91 34.21 21.88
N ARG A 570 35.70 34.20 22.43
CA ARG A 570 35.45 33.91 23.85
C ARG A 570 34.67 32.60 24.00
N ILE A 571 35.01 31.81 25.02
CA ILE A 571 34.32 30.54 25.30
C ILE A 571 32.83 30.76 25.56
N GLU A 572 32.48 31.85 26.26
CA GLU A 572 31.08 32.22 26.56
C GLU A 572 30.26 32.46 25.28
N GLN A 573 30.87 33.13 24.29
CA GLN A 573 30.26 33.35 22.99
C GLN A 573 30.03 32.05 22.24
N LEU A 574 31.02 31.14 22.26
CA LEU A 574 30.91 29.82 21.63
C LEU A 574 29.78 28.97 22.23
N SER A 575 29.64 28.99 23.57
CA SER A 575 28.54 28.29 24.24
C SER A 575 27.17 28.91 23.92
N ALA A 576 27.08 30.24 23.89
CA ALA A 576 25.82 30.93 23.58
C ALA A 576 25.37 30.65 22.14
N GLU A 577 26.29 30.74 21.16
CA GLU A 577 26.01 30.40 19.76
C GLU A 577 25.57 28.93 19.58
N LEU A 578 26.23 27.99 20.26
CA LEU A 578 25.89 26.57 20.22
C LEU A 578 24.48 26.31 20.81
N ASP A 579 24.17 26.92 21.96
CA ASP A 579 22.89 26.76 22.63
C ASP A 579 21.76 27.42 21.82
N ALA A 580 21.99 28.60 21.25
CA ALA A 580 21.06 29.26 20.33
C ALA A 580 20.78 28.39 19.10
N TRP A 581 21.82 27.79 18.49
CA TRP A 581 21.67 26.87 17.38
C TRP A 581 20.88 25.62 17.76
N ARG A 582 21.21 24.94 18.87
CA ARG A 582 20.48 23.74 19.34
C ARG A 582 19.00 24.03 19.57
N THR A 583 18.68 25.16 20.18
CA THR A 583 17.29 25.51 20.54
C THR A 583 16.47 25.93 19.32
N CYS A 584 17.08 26.59 18.33
CA CYS A 584 16.39 27.03 17.12
C CYS A 584 16.32 25.94 16.04
N ALA A 585 17.33 25.06 15.94
CA ALA A 585 17.38 23.99 14.96
C ALA A 585 16.48 22.79 15.31
N TYR A 586 16.29 22.52 16.61
CA TYR A 586 15.44 21.41 17.09
C TYR A 586 14.19 21.97 17.78
N THR A 587 13.06 21.99 17.07
CA THR A 587 11.76 22.55 17.54
C THR A 587 11.09 21.80 18.70
N ASN A 588 11.74 20.79 19.29
CA ASN A 588 11.07 19.78 20.11
C ASN A 588 11.16 20.00 21.63
N SER A 589 12.03 20.88 22.14
CA SER A 589 12.32 20.94 23.59
C SER A 589 11.87 22.21 24.32
N SER A 590 11.84 23.38 23.68
CA SER A 590 11.31 24.64 24.27
C SER A 590 11.26 25.77 23.23
N PRO A 591 10.35 26.75 23.36
CA PRO A 591 10.39 27.94 22.50
C PRO A 591 11.67 28.75 22.79
N PRO A 592 12.43 29.17 21.76
CA PRO A 592 13.67 29.91 21.96
C PRO A 592 13.39 31.30 22.54
N SER A 593 14.25 31.75 23.48
CA SER A 593 14.19 33.10 24.06
C SER A 593 14.50 34.18 23.00
N GLU A 594 14.13 35.42 23.26
CA GLU A 594 14.39 36.52 22.31
C GLU A 594 15.90 36.74 22.09
N ASP A 595 16.70 36.58 23.15
CA ASP A 595 18.16 36.68 23.07
C ASP A 595 18.74 35.55 22.20
N GLN A 596 18.28 34.30 22.38
CA GLN A 596 18.68 33.16 21.55
C GLN A 596 18.29 33.34 20.08
N ARG A 597 17.13 33.97 19.80
CA ARG A 597 16.71 34.29 18.42
C ARG A 597 17.58 35.36 17.79
N GLN A 598 18.00 36.36 18.57
CA GLN A 598 18.90 37.40 18.07
C GLN A 598 20.29 36.84 17.79
N GLU A 599 20.83 36.01 18.68
CA GLU A 599 22.11 35.31 18.46
C GLU A 599 22.03 34.37 17.26
N PHE A 600 20.95 33.61 17.12
CA PHE A 600 20.75 32.75 15.95
C PHE A 600 20.65 33.55 14.64
N LYS A 601 19.99 34.73 14.64
CA LYS A 601 19.97 35.62 13.46
C LYS A 601 21.36 36.16 13.14
N CYS A 602 22.15 36.54 14.14
CA CYS A 602 23.53 36.98 13.95
C CYS A 602 24.38 35.85 13.36
N LEU A 603 24.21 34.63 13.87
CA LEU A 603 24.85 33.42 13.36
C LEU A 603 24.44 33.16 11.91
N ASP A 604 23.15 33.21 11.60
CA ASP A 604 22.60 32.99 10.26
C ASP A 604 23.12 34.03 9.26
N ASN A 605 23.21 35.30 9.66
CA ASN A 605 23.82 36.36 8.83
C ASN A 605 25.30 36.10 8.50
N ARG A 606 26.08 35.54 9.44
CA ARG A 606 27.50 35.18 9.21
C ARG A 606 27.65 33.95 8.31
N ILE A 607 26.70 33.02 8.42
CA ILE A 607 26.68 31.75 7.68
C ILE A 607 26.09 31.93 6.27
N CYS A 608 25.22 32.92 6.07
CA CYS A 608 24.49 33.10 4.82
C CYS A 608 25.47 33.20 3.64
N PRO A 609 25.32 32.34 2.63
CA PRO A 609 26.29 32.27 1.55
C PRO A 609 26.11 33.44 0.58
N THR A 610 27.22 33.95 0.08
CA THR A 610 27.24 34.98 -0.98
C THR A 610 26.87 34.37 -2.35
N GLU A 611 27.11 33.06 -2.51
CA GLU A 611 26.71 32.24 -3.67
C GLU A 611 26.00 30.95 -3.21
N LEU A 612 24.88 30.58 -3.84
CA LEU A 612 24.17 29.32 -3.58
C LEU A 612 25.14 28.13 -3.71
N ALA A 613 25.55 27.57 -2.57
CA ALA A 613 26.37 26.36 -2.53
C ALA A 613 25.67 25.26 -3.34
N SER A 614 26.42 24.54 -4.16
CA SER A 614 25.90 23.42 -4.94
C SER A 614 25.14 22.45 -4.03
N VAL A 615 23.93 22.07 -4.43
CA VAL A 615 23.04 21.12 -3.71
C VAL A 615 23.75 19.80 -3.35
N ALA A 616 24.88 19.51 -4.02
CA ALA A 616 25.84 18.44 -3.70
C ALA A 616 26.31 18.36 -2.23
N LEU A 617 26.24 19.47 -1.47
CA LEU A 617 26.90 19.58 -0.16
C LEU A 617 25.94 19.68 1.04
N LEU A 618 24.64 19.57 0.82
CA LEU A 618 23.63 19.74 1.87
C LEU A 618 23.15 18.39 2.40
N GLY A 619 23.27 18.22 3.72
CA GLY A 619 22.78 17.05 4.46
C GLY A 619 23.86 16.02 4.78
N PRO A 620 23.59 15.10 5.73
CA PRO A 620 24.58 14.17 6.26
C PRO A 620 25.16 13.21 5.22
N ASP A 621 26.39 12.76 5.44
CA ASP A 621 27.03 11.70 4.65
C ASP A 621 26.67 10.32 5.22
N TYR A 622 26.32 9.37 4.35
CA TYR A 622 26.04 7.99 4.72
C TYR A 622 26.79 7.05 3.80
N VAL A 623 27.80 6.37 4.36
CA VAL A 623 28.61 5.41 3.62
C VAL A 623 27.91 4.04 3.56
N THR A 624 28.27 3.25 2.56
CA THR A 624 27.84 1.85 2.47
C THR A 624 28.15 1.10 3.75
N GLY A 625 27.13 0.51 4.36
CA GLY A 625 27.26 -0.26 5.59
C GLY A 625 27.20 0.56 6.88
N SER A 626 26.85 1.85 6.85
CA SER A 626 26.62 2.65 8.08
C SER A 626 25.54 2.07 9.00
N SER A 627 24.55 1.37 8.43
CA SER A 627 23.46 0.74 9.17
C SER A 627 23.81 -0.66 9.70
N LEU A 628 25.03 -1.15 9.44
CA LEU A 628 25.45 -2.46 9.93
C LEU A 628 25.64 -2.44 11.46
N PRO A 629 25.19 -3.49 12.17
CA PRO A 629 25.35 -3.58 13.61
C PRO A 629 26.84 -3.56 14.00
N SER A 630 27.13 -2.96 15.15
CA SER A 630 28.49 -2.95 15.71
C SER A 630 28.97 -4.38 15.98
N HIS A 631 30.15 -4.74 15.48
CA HIS A 631 30.82 -6.01 15.81
C HIS A 631 31.26 -6.05 17.29
N SER A 632 31.77 -7.21 17.74
CA SER A 632 32.17 -7.49 19.13
C SER A 632 33.22 -6.54 19.72
N ASP A 633 34.04 -5.90 18.88
CA ASP A 633 35.01 -4.89 19.30
C ASP A 633 34.32 -3.51 19.33
N VAL A 634 33.55 -3.28 20.39
CA VAL A 634 32.76 -2.06 20.58
C VAL A 634 33.68 -0.85 20.73
N GLN A 635 33.86 -0.11 19.65
CA GLN A 635 34.54 1.19 19.69
C GLN A 635 33.51 2.30 19.94
N LEU A 636 33.86 3.21 20.86
CA LEU A 636 33.06 4.37 21.19
C LEU A 636 33.52 5.57 20.37
N SER A 637 32.57 6.31 19.80
CA SER A 637 32.84 7.56 19.11
C SER A 637 33.41 8.59 20.10
N CYS A 638 34.52 9.22 19.77
CA CYS A 638 35.08 10.28 20.60
C CYS A 638 34.22 11.57 20.59
N PHE A 639 33.26 11.70 19.67
CA PHE A 639 32.34 12.85 19.62
C PHE A 639 31.12 12.66 20.50
N THR A 640 30.51 11.47 20.48
CA THR A 640 29.22 11.22 21.15
C THR A 640 29.33 10.31 22.36
N GLY A 641 30.43 9.57 22.51
CA GLY A 641 30.58 8.53 23.53
C GLY A 641 29.68 7.31 23.29
N HIS A 642 28.95 7.26 22.18
CA HIS A 642 28.11 6.13 21.80
C HIS A 642 28.88 5.10 20.97
N THR A 643 28.36 3.86 20.95
CA THR A 643 28.88 2.76 20.14
C THR A 643 28.79 3.11 18.65
N ILE A 644 29.89 2.95 17.91
CA ILE A 644 29.90 3.20 16.47
C ILE A 644 29.20 2.05 15.74
N GLN A 645 28.25 2.39 14.87
CA GLN A 645 27.62 1.46 13.93
C GLN A 645 28.27 1.60 12.56
N GLY A 646 28.44 0.48 11.85
CA GLY A 646 29.10 0.46 10.55
C GLY A 646 30.62 0.71 10.59
N PRO A 647 31.21 1.29 9.52
CA PRO A 647 32.64 1.45 9.38
C PRO A 647 33.24 2.47 10.36
N VAL A 648 34.37 2.09 10.97
CA VAL A 648 35.08 2.88 11.97
C VAL A 648 36.32 3.54 11.36
N PHE A 649 36.55 4.81 11.67
CA PHE A 649 37.77 5.53 11.33
C PHE A 649 38.61 5.77 12.59
N LEU A 650 39.82 5.21 12.60
CA LEU A 650 40.78 5.38 13.69
C LEU A 650 41.59 6.66 13.50
N LEU A 651 41.72 7.44 14.57
CA LEU A 651 42.55 8.65 14.59
C LEU A 651 44.03 8.30 14.75
N GLU A 652 44.91 9.30 14.60
CA GLU A 652 46.36 9.11 14.55
C GLU A 652 46.98 8.57 15.85
N ASP A 653 46.26 8.60 16.97
CA ASP A 653 46.68 8.03 18.25
C ASP A 653 46.46 6.50 18.34
N GLY A 654 45.76 5.91 17.37
CA GLY A 654 45.40 4.49 17.33
C GLY A 654 44.45 4.04 18.44
N LYS A 655 43.88 4.97 19.21
CA LYS A 655 43.00 4.70 20.36
C LYS A 655 41.64 5.34 20.21
N SER A 656 41.62 6.57 19.71
CA SER A 656 40.40 7.33 19.52
C SER A 656 39.80 6.99 18.15
N ALA A 657 38.49 6.84 18.12
CA ALA A 657 37.77 6.42 16.93
C ALA A 657 36.52 7.29 16.72
N ILE A 658 36.13 7.45 15.46
CA ILE A 658 34.88 8.10 15.04
C ILE A 658 34.22 7.25 13.96
N SER A 659 32.91 7.47 13.75
CA SER A 659 32.24 6.85 12.60
C SER A 659 32.86 7.39 11.30
N LEU A 660 32.93 6.57 10.25
CA LEU A 660 33.44 7.04 8.96
C LEU A 660 32.59 8.19 8.40
N ASN A 661 31.29 8.19 8.65
CA ASN A 661 30.38 9.27 8.25
C ASN A 661 30.80 10.60 8.90
N ASP A 662 31.01 10.60 10.22
CA ASP A 662 31.45 11.79 10.94
C ASP A 662 32.86 12.22 10.51
N ALA A 663 33.75 11.28 10.21
CA ALA A 663 35.09 11.57 9.70
C ALA A 663 35.03 12.30 8.35
N LEU A 664 34.22 11.83 7.41
CA LEU A 664 34.02 12.45 6.09
C LEU A 664 33.41 13.85 6.22
N MET A 665 32.34 13.99 7.00
CA MET A 665 31.71 15.29 7.26
C MET A 665 32.69 16.26 7.91
N TRP A 666 33.50 15.78 8.87
CA TRP A 666 34.54 16.58 9.52
C TRP A 666 35.62 17.02 8.52
N ALA A 667 36.20 16.10 7.74
CA ALA A 667 37.27 16.40 6.79
C ALA A 667 36.84 17.40 5.69
N LYS A 668 35.54 17.44 5.37
CA LYS A 668 34.95 18.39 4.41
C LYS A 668 34.86 19.82 4.94
N VAL A 669 34.84 20.04 6.26
CA VAL A 669 34.67 21.38 6.89
C VAL A 669 35.86 21.82 7.74
N ASN A 670 36.61 20.88 8.31
CA ASN A 670 37.81 21.13 9.10
C ASN A 670 38.93 20.17 8.65
N PRO A 671 40.05 20.68 8.11
CA PRO A 671 41.13 19.85 7.60
C PRO A 671 41.93 19.13 8.70
N PHE A 672 41.88 19.60 9.95
CA PHE A 672 42.72 19.08 11.02
C PHE A 672 42.04 18.00 11.85
N SER A 673 42.84 17.09 12.42
CA SER A 673 42.38 16.05 13.32
C SER A 673 41.69 16.63 14.57
N PRO A 674 40.61 16.00 15.06
CA PRO A 674 39.93 16.40 16.30
C PRO A 674 40.80 16.24 17.56
N LEU A 675 41.97 15.57 17.48
CA LEU A 675 42.92 15.52 18.60
C LEU A 675 43.71 16.82 18.80
N GLY A 676 43.66 17.75 17.84
CA GLY A 676 44.34 19.05 17.95
C GLY A 676 45.87 18.97 17.82
N THR A 677 46.37 17.90 17.22
CA THR A 677 47.80 17.64 16.97
C THR A 677 48.39 18.54 15.88
N GLY A 678 47.54 19.01 14.95
CA GLY A 678 47.96 19.69 13.71
C GLY A 678 48.10 18.74 12.52
N VAL A 679 47.84 17.44 12.71
CA VAL A 679 47.82 16.47 11.61
C VAL A 679 46.53 16.64 10.81
N ARG A 680 46.63 16.52 9.48
CA ARG A 680 45.49 16.56 8.58
C ARG A 680 44.71 15.25 8.61
N ILE A 681 43.38 15.30 8.71
CA ILE A 681 42.52 14.12 8.62
C ILE A 681 42.19 13.82 7.15
N ASN A 682 42.28 12.55 6.74
CA ASN A 682 41.97 12.12 5.37
C ASN A 682 41.21 10.77 5.38
N PRO A 683 39.86 10.80 5.40
CA PRO A 683 39.02 9.61 5.47
C PRO A 683 38.42 9.16 4.12
N PHE A 684 38.81 9.80 3.00
CA PHE A 684 38.24 9.59 1.66
C PHE A 684 38.69 8.28 0.98
#